data_AF-A0AAP7TTF3-F1
#
_entry.id   AF-A0AAP7TTF3-F1
#
_cell.length_a   1.000
_cell.length_b   1.000
_cell.length_c   1.000
_cell.angle_alpha   90.00
_cell.angle_beta   90.00
_cell.angle_gamma   90.00
#
_symmetry.space_group_name_H-M   'P 1'
#
loop_
_entity.id
_entity.type
_entity.pdbx_description
1 polymer ?
#
loop_
_entity_poly.entity_id
_entity_poly.type
_entity_poly.pdbx_seq_one_letter_code
_entity_poly.pdbx_strand_id
1 'polypeptide(L)'
;MNDKNMLLGYGETLTNPVKLNRGGGEKNKPYSYSENKPVISAQLEELIEEINTLPLLAMPEGKAVAKFVLHPAFLAKSYFPVSLFERFSLESIGSKAVKVKPRKDIKKRGRKEEYTTACIYVSGKKESFQSFLDSVNQDTLTKGQQNDFVTLENISILEVSDKVKTINSNEVMSIEVALHTPDTSSSIVDSFEVFASQNGAVIDKARSIKVKGLTFMPIKASKDVALKVAEFSFLRTLRELPELRLSEPVISRSVIQTSNLSLPSEGAVNPHIKVAIFDGGLGIDDFNPWVTEYTFNGNASTNAKLLSHGQDVTSTVLFGVLGSETEKLSVPYCNIDHYRVLDSNVNNSDVDLFDVLIRIKSVLEQKKYDYINLSLGPRLPVDDDDVHVWTSTLEEILASGETLCTVAVGNDGQLPAKLNRIQPPADLVNGLSVGAATSLSDSWERCSYSCIGPGRSPGFVKPDGVAFGGHSDEPFQVYSPMVNGLARTAGTSFSAPLVLRQAIALSASLNYNITPLTAKALLIHHAESNNINRAEVGWGRFPHDLSEVIFCDDDEVKVIYQGTLKPSQHMRAPIPFPDVPMRGCVNLRATFCFSSPVDAEHPLNYTRSGLEVTMRKGVSDSSGLTFPLFNLKNVYADENEQRVDAHKWETTLRSEHKFKPNELTNPCFDIIYYGRDCGMPIDVDELEELPYVLVVTLSAEEMPDLYNLIRQKYQTLQPIQVQQQIMLRT
;
A
#
# COMPACT_ATOMS: atom_id res chain seq x y z
N MET A 1 -14.30 7.10 -40.11
CA MET A 1 -14.12 7.10 -38.65
C MET A 1 -13.67 8.50 -38.31
N ASN A 2 -14.41 9.26 -37.50
CA ASN A 2 -13.89 10.54 -37.01
C ASN A 2 -12.67 10.20 -36.14
N ASP A 3 -11.50 10.74 -36.50
CA ASP A 3 -10.25 10.53 -35.76
C ASP A 3 -10.39 11.15 -34.36
N LYS A 4 -10.84 10.35 -33.38
CA LYS A 4 -10.89 10.78 -31.99
C LYS A 4 -9.46 11.05 -31.50
N ASN A 5 -9.28 12.14 -30.76
CA ASN A 5 -8.00 12.45 -30.14
C ASN A 5 -7.66 11.36 -29.12
N MET A 6 -6.42 10.88 -29.14
CA MET A 6 -5.97 9.82 -28.24
C MET A 6 -5.03 10.39 -27.18
N LEU A 7 -4.97 9.73 -26.02
CA LEU A 7 -3.98 10.04 -25.00
C LEU A 7 -2.55 9.98 -25.59
N LEU A 8 -1.68 10.88 -25.14
CA LEU A 8 -0.31 11.01 -25.65
C LEU A 8 0.68 10.27 -24.75
N GLY A 9 1.57 9.49 -25.36
CA GLY A 9 2.71 8.88 -24.69
C GLY A 9 3.98 9.73 -24.81
N TYR A 10 5.06 9.21 -24.21
CA TYR A 10 6.42 9.76 -24.31
C TYR A 10 6.65 11.11 -23.63
N GLY A 11 5.86 11.45 -22.60
CA GLY A 11 6.05 12.66 -21.80
C GLY A 11 7.43 12.73 -21.14
N GLU A 12 8.01 11.58 -20.78
CA GLU A 12 9.35 11.47 -20.20
C GLU A 12 10.45 12.09 -21.09
N THR A 13 10.24 12.16 -22.41
CA THR A 13 11.17 12.80 -23.36
C THR A 13 11.29 14.31 -23.17
N LEU A 14 10.32 14.94 -22.50
CA LEU A 14 10.32 16.37 -22.19
C LEU A 14 11.08 16.68 -20.89
N THR A 15 11.42 15.66 -20.11
CA THR A 15 12.02 15.84 -18.77
C THR A 15 13.49 16.20 -18.86
N ASN A 16 13.97 16.99 -17.90
CA ASN A 16 15.38 17.40 -17.82
C ASN A 16 15.85 17.46 -16.37
N PRO A 17 17.14 17.17 -16.09
CA PRO A 17 17.71 17.35 -14.76
C PRO A 17 17.80 18.85 -14.42
N VAL A 18 17.55 19.21 -13.16
CA VAL A 18 17.67 20.58 -12.66
C VAL A 18 18.48 20.63 -11.36
N LYS A 19 19.08 21.78 -11.03
CA LYS A 19 19.68 22.01 -9.70
C LYS A 19 18.77 22.95 -8.92
N LEU A 20 18.34 22.51 -7.74
CA LEU A 20 17.47 23.28 -6.86
C LEU A 20 18.27 23.68 -5.63
N ASN A 21 18.42 24.99 -5.41
CA ASN A 21 19.09 25.51 -4.22
C ASN A 21 18.19 25.33 -3.00
N ARG A 22 18.74 24.79 -1.91
CA ARG A 22 18.03 24.64 -0.64
C ARG A 22 18.80 25.30 0.48
N GLY A 23 18.07 25.93 1.40
CA GLY A 23 18.55 26.32 2.72
C GLY A 23 17.84 25.47 3.77
N GLY A 24 18.59 24.80 4.63
CA GLY A 24 18.09 24.26 5.89
C GLY A 24 18.35 25.28 6.99
N GLY A 25 17.29 25.81 7.62
CA GLY A 25 17.44 26.61 8.83
C GLY A 25 17.70 25.73 10.04
N GLU A 26 18.42 26.24 11.05
CA GLU A 26 18.52 25.56 12.34
C GLU A 26 17.12 25.38 12.94
N LYS A 27 16.74 24.13 13.29
CA LYS A 27 15.53 23.90 14.07
C LYS A 27 15.76 24.31 15.53
N ASN A 28 14.76 24.95 16.12
CA ASN A 28 14.73 25.21 17.56
C ASN A 28 14.70 23.88 18.33
N LYS A 29 15.74 23.61 19.12
CA LYS A 29 15.83 22.43 19.99
C LYS A 29 14.98 22.64 21.26
N PRO A 30 14.17 21.67 21.69
CA PRO A 30 13.38 21.78 22.92
C PRO A 30 14.31 21.81 24.14
N TYR A 31 15.29 20.91 24.19
CA TYR A 31 16.19 20.72 25.32
C TYR A 31 17.63 21.08 24.96
N SER A 32 18.34 21.65 25.93
CA SER A 32 19.80 21.56 26.01
C SER A 32 20.23 20.21 26.60
N TYR A 33 21.49 19.83 26.41
CA TYR A 33 22.04 18.60 26.98
C TYR A 33 21.91 18.57 28.51
N SER A 34 22.26 19.67 29.19
CA SER A 34 22.16 19.81 30.64
C SER A 34 20.71 19.72 31.16
N GLU A 35 19.73 20.20 30.41
CA GLU A 35 18.31 20.08 30.79
C GLU A 35 17.81 18.65 30.64
N ASN A 36 18.22 17.92 29.58
CA ASN A 36 17.71 16.57 29.33
C ASN A 36 18.41 15.48 30.15
N LYS A 37 19.70 15.70 30.49
CA LYS A 37 20.56 14.76 31.23
C LYS A 37 19.89 14.12 32.45
N PRO A 38 19.38 14.86 33.46
CA PRO A 38 18.85 14.24 34.67
C PRO A 38 17.64 13.34 34.43
N VAL A 39 16.81 13.64 33.42
CA VAL A 39 15.62 12.84 33.12
C VAL A 39 16.00 11.53 32.44
N ILE A 40 16.85 11.59 31.42
CA ILE A 40 17.26 10.41 30.66
C ILE A 40 18.17 9.49 31.50
N SER A 41 19.04 10.05 32.35
CA SER A 41 19.84 9.24 33.29
C SER A 41 18.97 8.43 34.24
N ALA A 42 17.94 9.04 34.86
CA ALA A 42 17.04 8.34 35.76
C ALA A 42 16.25 7.22 35.04
N GLN A 43 15.82 7.46 33.80
CA GLN A 43 15.14 6.45 32.98
C GLN A 43 16.07 5.30 32.56
N LEU A 44 17.36 5.58 32.33
CA LEU A 44 18.36 4.54 32.07
C LEU A 44 18.61 3.69 33.31
N GLU A 45 18.66 4.29 34.51
CA GLU A 45 18.78 3.56 35.78
C GLU A 45 17.60 2.60 35.96
N GLU A 46 16.37 3.08 35.81
CA GLU A 46 15.14 2.27 35.88
C GLU A 46 15.14 1.14 34.84
N LEU A 47 15.48 1.44 33.58
CA LEU A 47 15.61 0.43 32.53
C LEU A 47 16.62 -0.67 32.90
N ILE A 48 17.78 -0.31 33.45
CA ILE A 48 18.81 -1.27 33.84
C ILE A 48 18.32 -2.16 35.01
N GLU A 49 17.56 -1.59 35.96
CA GLU A 49 16.93 -2.35 37.04
C GLU A 49 15.91 -3.34 36.50
N GLU A 50 15.02 -2.91 35.61
CA GLU A 50 14.02 -3.77 34.96
C GLU A 50 14.67 -4.91 34.17
N ILE A 51 15.73 -4.64 33.40
CA ILE A 51 16.49 -5.67 32.67
C ILE A 51 17.03 -6.74 33.63
N ASN A 52 17.40 -6.41 34.87
CA ASN A 52 17.87 -7.41 35.85
C ASN A 52 16.76 -8.33 36.36
N THR A 53 15.50 -7.93 36.23
CA THR A 53 14.35 -8.73 36.64
C THR A 53 13.91 -9.72 35.55
N LEU A 54 14.34 -9.52 34.30
CA LEU A 54 13.95 -10.37 33.18
C LEU A 54 14.57 -11.77 33.29
N PRO A 55 13.82 -12.84 32.99
CA PRO A 55 14.38 -14.19 32.91
C PRO A 55 15.49 -14.27 31.85
N LEU A 56 16.60 -14.95 32.15
CA LEU A 56 17.70 -15.14 31.19
C LEU A 56 17.23 -15.78 29.87
N LEU A 57 16.27 -16.71 29.94
CA LEU A 57 15.69 -17.37 28.76
C LEU A 57 14.80 -16.44 27.93
N ALA A 58 14.32 -15.33 28.50
CA ALA A 58 13.56 -14.31 27.78
C ALA A 58 14.48 -13.34 27.01
N MET A 59 15.79 -13.37 27.25
CA MET A 59 16.79 -12.47 26.66
C MET A 59 17.73 -13.24 25.72
N PRO A 60 17.36 -13.45 24.44
CA PRO A 60 18.22 -14.12 23.49
C PRO A 60 19.56 -13.38 23.39
N GLU A 61 20.67 -14.13 23.40
CA GLU A 61 22.05 -13.60 23.39
C GLU A 61 22.38 -12.64 24.56
N GLY A 62 21.57 -12.66 25.63
CA GLY A 62 21.67 -11.73 26.75
C GLY A 62 21.23 -10.30 26.40
N LYS A 63 20.47 -10.11 25.32
CA LYS A 63 19.98 -8.81 24.86
C LYS A 63 18.54 -8.53 25.33
N ALA A 64 18.32 -7.32 25.82
CA ALA A 64 17.01 -6.75 26.10
C ALA A 64 16.56 -5.81 24.96
N VAL A 65 15.26 -5.55 24.84
CA VAL A 65 14.70 -4.56 23.91
C VAL A 65 14.05 -3.43 24.70
N ALA A 66 14.50 -2.20 24.45
CA ALA A 66 13.99 -0.99 25.08
C ALA A 66 13.31 -0.07 24.05
N LYS A 67 12.43 0.80 24.54
CA LYS A 67 11.76 1.86 23.79
C LYS A 67 12.54 3.17 23.94
N PHE A 68 12.90 3.78 22.83
CA PHE A 68 13.47 5.13 22.76
C PHE A 68 12.48 6.04 22.03
N VAL A 69 11.77 6.87 22.78
CA VAL A 69 10.79 7.80 22.24
C VAL A 69 11.46 9.12 21.89
N LEU A 70 11.31 9.57 20.65
CA LEU A 70 11.82 10.87 20.21
C LEU A 70 10.84 11.99 20.57
N HIS A 71 11.35 13.20 20.78
CA HIS A 71 10.50 14.38 20.90
C HIS A 71 9.79 14.67 19.57
N PRO A 72 8.49 15.07 19.57
CA PRO A 72 7.69 15.33 18.36
C PRO A 72 8.28 16.35 17.36
N ALA A 73 9.31 17.09 17.76
CA ALA A 73 10.04 18.03 16.91
C ALA A 73 10.99 17.35 15.90
N PHE A 74 11.33 16.08 16.15
CA PHE A 74 12.45 15.35 15.55
C PHE A 74 12.00 14.12 14.75
N LEU A 75 10.94 14.27 13.95
CA LEU A 75 10.40 13.19 13.10
C LEU A 75 11.12 13.00 11.76
N ALA A 76 11.96 13.95 11.34
CA ALA A 76 12.67 13.82 10.07
C ALA A 76 13.85 12.84 10.21
N LYS A 77 14.15 12.10 9.14
CA LYS A 77 15.23 11.09 9.11
C LYS A 77 16.58 11.62 9.63
N SER A 78 16.89 12.90 9.41
CA SER A 78 18.13 13.54 9.85
C SER A 78 18.28 13.66 11.38
N TYR A 79 17.24 13.37 12.15
CA TYR A 79 17.27 13.40 13.62
C TYR A 79 17.25 12.01 14.25
N PHE A 80 17.36 10.95 13.45
CA PHE A 80 17.52 9.61 13.98
C PHE A 80 18.85 9.53 14.75
N PRO A 81 18.88 9.02 15.99
CA PRO A 81 20.04 9.10 16.88
C PRO A 81 21.13 8.04 16.58
N VAL A 82 21.62 8.01 15.33
CA VAL A 82 22.57 7.01 14.81
C VAL A 82 23.87 7.01 15.61
N SER A 83 24.50 8.19 15.79
CA SER A 83 25.83 8.29 16.41
C SER A 83 25.82 7.92 17.90
N LEU A 84 24.65 8.05 18.54
CA LEU A 84 24.44 7.64 19.91
C LEU A 84 24.33 6.12 20.03
N PHE A 85 23.55 5.47 19.17
CA PHE A 85 23.37 4.02 19.21
C PHE A 85 24.66 3.26 18.86
N GLU A 86 25.38 3.69 17.82
CA GLU A 86 26.67 3.10 17.44
C GLU A 86 27.69 3.13 18.56
N ARG A 87 27.76 4.24 19.33
CA ARG A 87 28.72 4.41 20.42
C ARG A 87 28.58 3.34 21.51
N PHE A 88 27.36 2.89 21.76
CA PHE A 88 27.05 1.98 22.87
C PHE A 88 26.72 0.56 22.40
N SER A 89 26.95 0.26 21.12
CA SER A 89 26.57 -1.03 20.52
C SER A 89 25.09 -1.35 20.75
N LEU A 90 24.25 -0.32 20.63
CA LEU A 90 22.80 -0.43 20.65
C LEU A 90 22.30 -0.49 19.21
N GLU A 91 21.30 -1.32 18.94
CA GLU A 91 20.82 -1.58 17.58
C GLU A 91 19.34 -1.25 17.46
N SER A 92 18.98 -0.44 16.47
CA SER A 92 17.58 -0.20 16.12
C SER A 92 17.02 -1.40 15.35
N ILE A 93 16.04 -2.08 15.93
CA ILE A 93 15.44 -3.31 15.38
C ILE A 93 13.98 -3.13 14.93
N GLY A 94 13.45 -1.93 15.07
CA GLY A 94 12.10 -1.56 14.64
C GLY A 94 11.64 -0.22 15.18
N SER A 95 10.44 0.21 14.81
CA SER A 95 9.80 1.39 15.39
C SER A 95 8.27 1.32 15.32
N LYS A 96 7.58 2.19 16.04
CA LYS A 96 6.14 2.48 15.89
C LYS A 96 5.85 3.95 16.12
N ALA A 97 4.66 4.39 15.71
CA ALA A 97 4.13 5.68 16.10
C ALA A 97 3.61 5.61 17.55
N VAL A 98 3.83 6.67 18.34
CA VAL A 98 3.23 6.81 19.67
C VAL A 98 2.71 8.23 19.86
N LYS A 99 1.65 8.39 20.64
CA LYS A 99 1.17 9.71 21.06
C LYS A 99 1.80 10.05 22.40
N VAL A 100 2.42 11.22 22.48
CA VAL A 100 3.02 11.72 23.72
C VAL A 100 2.68 13.17 23.96
N LYS A 101 2.56 13.52 25.24
CA LYS A 101 2.62 14.90 25.69
C LYS A 101 4.10 15.25 25.96
N PRO A 102 4.76 16.05 25.11
CA PRO A 102 6.17 16.35 25.31
C PRO A 102 6.38 17.17 26.60
N ARG A 103 7.49 16.92 27.31
CA ARG A 103 7.86 17.70 28.51
C ARG A 103 8.01 19.20 28.20
N LYS A 104 8.40 19.57 26.97
CA LYS A 104 8.47 20.97 26.54
C LYS A 104 7.95 21.19 25.12
N ASP A 105 6.79 21.84 25.01
CA ASP A 105 6.20 22.20 23.73
C ASP A 105 6.90 23.42 23.10
N ILE A 106 7.44 23.23 21.89
CA ILE A 106 8.11 24.27 21.10
C ILE A 106 7.18 25.04 20.15
N LYS A 107 5.92 24.60 19.98
CA LYS A 107 4.94 25.28 19.12
C LYS A 107 4.37 26.52 19.82
N LYS A 108 4.42 27.67 19.13
CA LYS A 108 3.85 28.95 19.60
C LYS A 108 2.35 29.12 19.27
N ARG A 109 1.84 28.42 18.25
CA ARG A 109 0.42 28.39 17.84
C ARG A 109 0.02 26.94 17.53
N GLY A 110 -1.24 26.57 17.76
CA GLY A 110 -1.74 25.21 17.54
C GLY A 110 -1.21 24.20 18.56
N ARG A 111 -1.11 24.61 19.83
CA ARG A 111 -0.72 23.71 20.93
C ARG A 111 -1.78 22.64 21.12
N LYS A 112 -1.35 21.40 21.29
CA LYS A 112 -2.20 20.22 21.49
C LYS A 112 -1.75 19.52 22.77
N GLU A 113 -2.66 18.73 23.34
CA GLU A 113 -2.33 17.95 24.55
C GLU A 113 -1.35 16.83 24.24
N GLU A 114 -1.48 16.19 23.07
CA GLU A 114 -0.62 15.11 22.61
C GLU A 114 -0.20 15.32 21.16
N TYR A 115 0.97 14.77 20.83
CA TYR A 115 1.55 14.76 19.50
C TYR A 115 2.02 13.35 19.15
N THR A 116 1.81 12.95 17.90
CA THR A 116 2.39 11.73 17.36
C THR A 116 3.89 11.91 17.17
N THR A 117 4.68 10.94 17.64
CA THR A 117 6.14 10.89 17.49
C THR A 117 6.63 9.45 17.24
N ALA A 118 7.94 9.28 17.05
CA ALA A 118 8.57 7.98 16.85
C ALA A 118 8.95 7.33 18.19
N CYS A 119 8.61 6.05 18.33
CA CYS A 119 9.18 5.15 19.32
C CYS A 119 10.06 4.15 18.59
N ILE A 120 11.37 4.17 18.86
CA ILE A 120 12.36 3.26 18.28
C ILE A 120 12.53 2.08 19.24
N TYR A 121 12.50 0.85 18.72
CA TYR A 121 12.84 -0.34 19.48
C TYR A 121 14.32 -0.62 19.34
N VAL A 122 15.03 -0.63 20.46
CA VAL A 122 16.49 -0.67 20.53
C VAL A 122 16.91 -1.90 21.31
N SER A 123 17.66 -2.79 20.66
CA SER A 123 18.24 -3.97 21.29
C SER A 123 19.64 -3.69 21.83
N GLY A 124 19.98 -4.30 22.96
CA GLY A 124 21.29 -4.14 23.58
C GLY A 124 21.50 -5.06 24.76
N LYS A 125 22.77 -5.29 25.12
CA LYS A 125 23.12 -5.97 26.36
C LYS A 125 22.99 -5.01 27.54
N LYS A 126 22.82 -5.53 28.75
CA LYS A 126 22.83 -4.70 29.97
C LYS A 126 24.08 -3.82 30.05
N GLU A 127 25.24 -4.36 29.72
CA GLU A 127 26.52 -3.63 29.78
C GLU A 127 26.55 -2.43 28.81
N SER A 128 25.85 -2.53 27.67
CA SER A 128 25.69 -1.43 26.72
C SER A 128 24.88 -0.28 27.31
N PHE A 129 23.75 -0.57 27.96
CA PHE A 129 22.93 0.45 28.64
C PHE A 129 23.67 1.07 29.83
N GLN A 130 24.42 0.26 30.60
CA GLN A 130 25.26 0.76 31.69
C GLN A 130 26.36 1.69 31.18
N SER A 131 27.06 1.32 30.10
CA SER A 131 28.07 2.16 29.47
C SER A 131 27.50 3.49 28.97
N PHE A 132 26.26 3.48 28.48
CA PHE A 132 25.54 4.69 28.10
C PHE A 132 25.27 5.58 29.31
N LEU A 133 24.70 5.04 30.38
CA LEU A 133 24.46 5.76 31.63
C LEU A 133 25.76 6.36 32.21
N ASP A 134 26.82 5.55 32.28
CA ASP A 134 28.13 5.97 32.80
C ASP A 134 28.69 7.15 31.99
N SER A 135 28.58 7.09 30.66
CA SER A 135 29.06 8.15 29.76
C SER A 135 28.27 9.45 29.89
N VAL A 136 26.96 9.35 30.12
CA VAL A 136 26.10 10.52 30.41
C VAL A 136 26.48 11.12 31.76
N ASN A 137 26.66 10.29 32.79
CA ASN A 137 27.00 10.75 34.14
C ASN A 137 28.39 11.41 34.19
N GLN A 138 29.36 10.88 33.44
CA GLN A 138 30.73 11.40 33.33
C GLN A 138 30.91 12.53 32.30
N ASP A 139 29.85 12.95 31.61
CA ASP A 139 29.87 14.00 30.57
C ASP A 139 30.87 13.74 29.42
N THR A 140 30.99 12.47 28.99
CA THR A 140 31.96 12.06 27.95
C THR A 140 31.39 12.00 26.53
N LEU A 141 30.12 12.37 26.33
CA LEU A 141 29.47 12.40 25.01
C LEU A 141 30.07 13.50 24.12
N THR A 142 30.33 13.18 22.86
CA THR A 142 30.74 14.15 21.82
C THR A 142 29.58 15.07 21.45
N LYS A 143 29.87 16.18 20.74
CA LYS A 143 28.82 17.12 20.28
C LYS A 143 27.75 16.45 19.39
N GLY A 144 28.15 15.50 18.54
CA GLY A 144 27.22 14.74 17.70
C GLY A 144 26.26 13.90 18.55
N GLN A 145 26.81 13.12 19.48
CA GLN A 145 26.03 12.32 20.42
C GLN A 145 25.15 13.17 21.34
N GLN A 146 25.61 14.34 21.76
CA GLN A 146 24.78 15.29 22.51
C GLN A 146 23.61 15.82 21.67
N ASN A 147 23.80 16.04 20.37
CA ASN A 147 22.73 16.44 19.47
C ASN A 147 21.67 15.33 19.31
N ASP A 148 22.10 14.08 19.24
CA ASP A 148 21.20 12.91 19.20
C ASP A 148 20.48 12.75 20.55
N PHE A 149 21.20 12.89 21.66
CA PHE A 149 20.66 12.76 23.02
C PHE A 149 19.55 13.76 23.32
N VAL A 150 19.66 15.02 22.86
CA VAL A 150 18.60 16.03 23.08
C VAL A 150 17.35 15.78 22.24
N THR A 151 17.38 14.82 21.31
CA THR A 151 16.17 14.39 20.60
C THR A 151 15.29 13.46 21.43
N LEU A 152 15.84 12.82 22.47
CA LEU A 152 15.14 11.82 23.27
C LEU A 152 14.13 12.46 24.23
N GLU A 153 12.89 11.96 24.16
CA GLU A 153 11.80 12.35 25.04
C GLU A 153 11.66 11.40 26.24
N ASN A 154 11.75 10.09 26.00
CA ASN A 154 11.63 9.06 27.03
C ASN A 154 12.40 7.79 26.63
N ILE A 155 12.95 7.08 27.63
CA ILE A 155 13.46 5.71 27.53
C ILE A 155 12.68 4.83 28.52
N SER A 156 12.32 3.61 28.12
CA SER A 156 11.64 2.61 28.97
C SER A 156 11.81 1.19 28.40
N ILE A 157 11.51 0.13 29.16
CA ILE A 157 11.50 -1.24 28.62
C ILE A 157 10.33 -1.45 27.64
N LEU A 158 10.47 -2.41 26.72
CA LEU A 158 9.33 -2.89 25.93
C LEU A 158 8.49 -3.87 26.77
N GLU A 159 7.34 -3.39 27.26
CA GLU A 159 6.49 -4.13 28.18
C GLU A 159 5.61 -5.18 27.48
N VAL A 160 5.02 -6.10 28.26
CA VAL A 160 4.00 -7.04 27.76
C VAL A 160 2.78 -6.30 27.18
N SER A 161 2.39 -5.19 27.81
CA SER A 161 1.27 -4.34 27.38
C SER A 161 1.47 -3.71 25.99
N ASP A 162 2.72 -3.50 25.57
CA ASP A 162 3.07 -2.98 24.25
C ASP A 162 2.92 -4.03 23.13
N LYS A 163 3.02 -5.31 23.49
CA LYS A 163 3.16 -6.44 22.56
C LYS A 163 1.84 -7.17 22.33
N VAL A 164 1.03 -7.29 23.39
CA VAL A 164 -0.21 -8.06 23.37
C VAL A 164 -1.35 -7.21 22.83
N LYS A 165 -1.87 -7.61 21.66
CA LYS A 165 -3.08 -7.02 21.08
C LYS A 165 -4.33 -7.69 21.66
N THR A 166 -5.44 -7.65 20.94
CA THR A 166 -6.69 -8.25 21.39
C THR A 166 -6.58 -9.78 21.50
N ILE A 167 -6.83 -10.33 22.70
CA ILE A 167 -6.98 -11.75 23.00
C ILE A 167 -8.32 -11.93 23.72
N ASN A 168 -9.31 -12.48 23.02
CA ASN A 168 -10.68 -12.55 23.52
C ASN A 168 -11.04 -13.87 24.20
N SER A 169 -10.31 -14.95 23.89
CA SER A 169 -10.56 -16.28 24.43
C SER A 169 -9.66 -16.60 25.64
N ASN A 170 -10.21 -17.32 26.61
CA ASN A 170 -9.44 -17.94 27.70
C ASN A 170 -9.06 -19.40 27.38
N GLU A 171 -9.64 -19.97 26.32
CA GLU A 171 -9.31 -21.31 25.84
C GLU A 171 -8.00 -21.29 25.03
N VAL A 172 -7.48 -22.48 24.71
CA VAL A 172 -6.33 -22.60 23.82
C VAL A 172 -6.76 -22.16 22.42
N MET A 173 -6.06 -21.18 21.89
CA MET A 173 -6.35 -20.53 20.61
C MET A 173 -5.08 -20.44 19.76
N SER A 174 -5.25 -20.21 18.47
CA SER A 174 -4.12 -19.94 17.58
C SER A 174 -3.81 -18.44 17.55
N ILE A 175 -2.51 -18.17 17.62
CA ILE A 175 -1.98 -16.83 17.86
C ILE A 175 -0.87 -16.59 16.85
N GLU A 176 -0.92 -15.45 16.17
CA GLU A 176 0.19 -14.95 15.38
C GLU A 176 1.19 -14.26 16.31
N VAL A 177 2.46 -14.66 16.21
CA VAL A 177 3.58 -13.99 16.86
C VAL A 177 4.46 -13.36 15.79
N ALA A 178 4.82 -12.10 16.00
CA ALA A 178 5.88 -11.41 15.26
C ALA A 178 7.10 -11.21 16.18
N LEU A 179 8.26 -11.67 15.75
CA LEU A 179 9.54 -11.49 16.43
C LEU A 179 10.40 -10.48 15.67
N HIS A 180 11.14 -9.66 16.40
CA HIS A 180 12.30 -8.96 15.87
C HIS A 180 13.42 -9.96 15.57
N THR A 181 13.84 -10.03 14.33
CA THR A 181 14.93 -10.90 13.84
C THR A 181 15.79 -10.13 12.83
N PRO A 182 16.50 -9.06 13.26
CA PRO A 182 17.30 -8.20 12.38
C PRO A 182 18.42 -8.98 11.66
N ASP A 183 19.02 -9.95 12.35
CA ASP A 183 20.07 -10.79 11.80
C ASP A 183 19.53 -11.95 10.95
N THR A 184 20.37 -12.48 10.05
CA THR A 184 20.11 -13.74 9.34
C THR A 184 20.26 -14.99 10.21
N SER A 185 20.75 -14.89 11.45
CA SER A 185 20.92 -16.02 12.36
C SER A 185 19.57 -16.55 12.89
N SER A 186 19.45 -17.88 13.03
CA SER A 186 18.27 -18.53 13.59
C SER A 186 18.15 -18.40 15.11
N SER A 187 19.14 -17.82 15.78
CA SER A 187 19.32 -17.86 17.25
C SER A 187 18.14 -17.29 18.03
N ILE A 188 17.54 -16.18 17.58
CA ILE A 188 16.39 -15.55 18.24
C ILE A 188 15.16 -16.45 18.15
N VAL A 189 14.89 -17.01 16.97
CA VAL A 189 13.77 -17.93 16.74
C VAL A 189 13.93 -19.21 17.56
N ASP A 190 15.14 -19.77 17.58
CA ASP A 190 15.47 -20.96 18.37
C ASP A 190 15.30 -20.69 19.88
N SER A 191 15.74 -19.52 20.36
CA SER A 191 15.58 -19.11 21.76
C SER A 191 14.10 -18.91 22.12
N PHE A 192 13.33 -18.30 21.22
CA PHE A 192 11.89 -18.13 21.39
C PHE A 192 11.16 -19.46 21.47
N GLU A 193 11.47 -20.42 20.59
CA GLU A 193 10.87 -21.75 20.59
C GLU A 193 11.08 -22.46 21.93
N VAL A 194 12.30 -22.40 22.48
CA VAL A 194 12.61 -22.97 23.80
C VAL A 194 11.83 -22.26 24.90
N PHE A 195 11.85 -20.92 24.92
CA PHE A 195 11.17 -20.12 25.94
C PHE A 195 9.64 -20.33 25.92
N ALA A 196 9.03 -20.31 24.73
CA ALA A 196 7.60 -20.48 24.56
C ALA A 196 7.14 -21.90 24.91
N SER A 197 7.90 -22.93 24.52
CA SER A 197 7.61 -24.32 24.85
C SER A 197 7.65 -24.56 26.36
N GLN A 198 8.63 -24.00 27.07
CA GLN A 198 8.74 -24.12 28.52
C GLN A 198 7.60 -23.44 29.27
N ASN A 199 6.99 -22.42 28.68
CA ASN A 199 5.81 -21.75 29.22
C ASN A 199 4.48 -22.42 28.82
N GLY A 200 4.51 -23.49 28.02
CA GLY A 200 3.34 -24.29 27.66
C GLY A 200 2.69 -23.93 26.32
N ALA A 201 3.34 -23.12 25.48
CA ALA A 201 2.87 -22.87 24.11
C ALA A 201 3.32 -23.99 23.17
N VAL A 202 2.49 -24.29 22.16
CA VAL A 202 2.86 -25.17 21.05
C VAL A 202 3.24 -24.30 19.86
N ILE A 203 4.48 -24.41 19.39
CA ILE A 203 5.02 -23.57 18.31
C ILE A 203 4.97 -24.35 17.00
N ASP A 204 4.53 -23.69 15.94
CA ASP A 204 4.63 -24.22 14.59
C ASP A 204 5.68 -23.45 13.79
N LYS A 205 6.92 -23.85 13.98
CA LYS A 205 8.09 -23.26 13.33
C LYS A 205 8.15 -23.55 11.83
N ALA A 206 7.56 -24.66 11.39
CA ALA A 206 7.58 -25.07 9.97
C ALA A 206 6.82 -24.08 9.08
N ARG A 207 5.80 -23.40 9.64
CA ARG A 207 5.03 -22.34 8.98
C ARG A 207 5.53 -20.93 9.29
N SER A 208 6.77 -20.79 9.77
CA SER A 208 7.34 -19.45 9.97
C SER A 208 7.60 -18.74 8.64
N ILE A 209 7.32 -17.44 8.61
CA ILE A 209 7.54 -16.56 7.46
C ILE A 209 8.49 -15.45 7.90
N LYS A 210 9.69 -15.44 7.33
CA LYS A 210 10.65 -14.35 7.53
C LYS A 210 10.45 -13.27 6.46
N VAL A 211 10.34 -12.02 6.91
CA VAL A 211 10.28 -10.83 6.06
C VAL A 211 11.23 -9.80 6.64
N LYS A 212 12.35 -9.56 5.96
CA LYS A 212 13.42 -8.66 6.44
C LYS A 212 13.79 -8.91 7.91
N GLY A 213 13.74 -7.87 8.75
CA GLY A 213 14.02 -7.91 10.17
C GLY A 213 12.91 -8.51 11.04
N LEU A 214 11.87 -9.14 10.47
CA LEU A 214 10.78 -9.76 11.20
C LEU A 214 10.61 -11.24 10.85
N THR A 215 10.24 -12.03 11.85
CA THR A 215 9.79 -13.42 11.65
C THR A 215 8.42 -13.59 12.27
N PHE A 216 7.46 -14.03 11.45
CA PHE A 216 6.10 -14.35 11.85
C PHE A 216 5.94 -15.86 12.00
N MET A 217 5.23 -16.31 13.03
CA MET A 217 4.89 -17.73 13.16
C MET A 217 3.59 -17.94 13.95
N PRO A 218 2.82 -18.99 13.65
CA PRO A 218 1.69 -19.38 14.46
C PRO A 218 2.13 -20.17 15.70
N ILE A 219 1.48 -19.88 16.83
CA ILE A 219 1.55 -20.68 18.06
C ILE A 219 0.15 -21.05 18.53
N LYS A 220 0.03 -22.09 19.36
CA LYS A 220 -1.18 -22.39 20.14
C LYS A 220 -0.91 -22.20 21.62
N ALA A 221 -1.72 -21.38 22.27
CA ALA A 221 -1.58 -21.08 23.69
C ALA A 221 -2.92 -20.64 24.29
N SER A 222 -3.09 -20.78 25.61
CA SER A 222 -4.14 -20.06 26.33
C SER A 222 -3.72 -18.61 26.57
N LYS A 223 -4.66 -17.75 26.98
CA LYS A 223 -4.38 -16.35 27.32
C LYS A 223 -3.26 -16.18 28.36
N ASP A 224 -3.28 -16.95 29.44
CA ASP A 224 -2.26 -16.86 30.50
C ASP A 224 -0.87 -17.27 29.99
N VAL A 225 -0.81 -18.28 29.12
CA VAL A 225 0.44 -18.70 28.47
C VAL A 225 0.92 -17.63 27.50
N ALA A 226 0.03 -17.03 26.71
CA ALA A 226 0.37 -15.95 25.79
C ALA A 226 0.96 -14.73 26.50
N LEU A 227 0.42 -14.36 27.67
CA LEU A 227 0.95 -13.26 28.48
C LEU A 227 2.37 -13.56 28.98
N LYS A 228 2.66 -14.80 29.39
CA LYS A 228 4.04 -15.21 29.75
C LYS A 228 4.97 -15.23 28.54
N VAL A 229 4.50 -15.72 27.39
CA VAL A 229 5.27 -15.72 26.14
C VAL A 229 5.64 -14.30 25.71
N ALA A 230 4.76 -13.32 25.96
CA ALA A 230 5.02 -11.90 25.67
C ALA A 230 6.13 -11.26 26.54
N GLU A 231 6.58 -11.92 27.61
CA GLU A 231 7.77 -11.49 28.37
C GLU A 231 9.07 -11.67 27.55
N PHE A 232 9.05 -12.47 26.48
CA PHE A 232 10.19 -12.61 25.59
C PHE A 232 10.61 -11.25 25.01
N SER A 233 11.88 -10.90 25.18
CA SER A 233 12.43 -9.57 24.91
C SER A 233 12.23 -9.13 23.45
N PHE A 234 12.52 -10.03 22.49
CA PHE A 234 12.43 -9.76 21.05
C PHE A 234 11.04 -9.99 20.46
N LEU A 235 10.04 -10.31 21.29
CA LEU A 235 8.66 -10.41 20.81
C LEU A 235 8.15 -9.00 20.52
N ARG A 236 7.78 -8.75 19.26
CA ARG A 236 7.24 -7.47 18.80
C ARG A 236 5.76 -7.38 19.08
N THR A 237 5.01 -8.38 18.62
CA THR A 237 3.55 -8.39 18.65
C THR A 237 3.03 -9.79 18.83
N LEU A 238 1.94 -9.91 19.56
CA LEU A 238 1.17 -11.14 19.75
C LEU A 238 -0.32 -10.81 19.58
N ARG A 239 -1.01 -11.53 18.70
CA ARG A 239 -2.45 -11.38 18.46
C ARG A 239 -3.14 -12.69 18.11
N GLU A 240 -4.42 -12.80 18.43
CA GLU A 240 -5.28 -13.89 17.95
C GLU A 240 -5.23 -13.98 16.42
N LEU A 241 -5.06 -15.21 15.90
CA LEU A 241 -5.02 -15.42 14.45
C LEU A 241 -6.43 -15.21 13.87
N PRO A 242 -6.61 -14.31 12.90
CA PRO A 242 -7.92 -14.05 12.32
C PRO A 242 -8.35 -15.19 11.39
N GLU A 243 -9.65 -15.33 11.20
CA GLU A 243 -10.19 -16.19 10.16
C GLU A 243 -9.80 -15.66 8.77
N LEU A 244 -9.65 -16.57 7.80
CA LEU A 244 -9.55 -16.18 6.42
C LEU A 244 -10.93 -15.71 5.95
N ARG A 245 -10.98 -14.56 5.27
CA ARG A 245 -12.18 -14.10 4.58
C ARG A 245 -12.51 -15.06 3.44
N LEU A 246 -13.32 -16.06 3.75
CA LEU A 246 -14.01 -16.88 2.77
C LEU A 246 -15.28 -16.14 2.34
N SER A 247 -15.68 -16.30 1.08
CA SER A 247 -16.85 -15.62 0.52
C SER A 247 -18.14 -16.07 1.21
N GLU A 248 -18.52 -15.38 2.29
CA GLU A 248 -19.92 -15.31 2.69
C GLU A 248 -20.64 -14.33 1.76
N PRO A 249 -21.63 -14.80 0.99
CA PRO A 249 -22.26 -13.97 -0.02
C PRO A 249 -23.05 -12.85 0.65
N VAL A 250 -22.78 -11.60 0.27
CA VAL A 250 -23.41 -10.41 0.87
C VAL A 250 -24.90 -10.30 0.51
N ILE A 251 -25.29 -10.89 -0.61
CA ILE A 251 -26.68 -11.09 -1.02
C ILE A 251 -26.91 -12.57 -1.35
N SER A 252 -28.15 -13.05 -1.30
CA SER A 252 -28.47 -14.40 -1.74
C SER A 252 -28.10 -14.61 -3.22
N ARG A 253 -27.15 -15.52 -3.48
CA ARG A 253 -26.77 -15.90 -4.84
C ARG A 253 -27.99 -16.46 -5.56
N SER A 254 -28.31 -15.91 -6.73
CA SER A 254 -29.38 -16.43 -7.59
C SER A 254 -28.84 -16.72 -8.98
N VAL A 255 -29.45 -17.68 -9.66
CA VAL A 255 -28.96 -18.22 -10.92
C VAL A 255 -30.04 -18.09 -11.98
N ILE A 256 -29.64 -17.67 -13.17
CA ILE A 256 -30.48 -17.62 -14.36
C ILE A 256 -29.83 -18.51 -15.41
N GLN A 257 -30.49 -19.61 -15.73
CA GLN A 257 -30.10 -20.42 -16.88
C GLN A 257 -30.39 -19.65 -18.16
N THR A 258 -29.41 -19.57 -19.04
CA THR A 258 -29.52 -18.86 -20.32
C THR A 258 -29.27 -19.85 -21.45
N SER A 259 -30.29 -20.17 -22.25
CA SER A 259 -30.16 -21.12 -23.37
C SER A 259 -29.38 -20.57 -24.56
N ASN A 260 -29.15 -19.25 -24.62
CA ASN A 260 -28.61 -18.55 -25.79
C ASN A 260 -27.23 -17.90 -25.56
N LEU A 261 -26.61 -18.08 -24.38
CA LEU A 261 -25.30 -17.49 -24.08
C LEU A 261 -24.19 -18.39 -24.64
N SER A 262 -23.27 -17.82 -25.43
CA SER A 262 -22.16 -18.54 -26.04
C SER A 262 -20.79 -17.99 -25.62
N LEU A 263 -19.84 -18.91 -25.38
CA LEU A 263 -18.43 -18.60 -25.17
C LEU A 263 -17.77 -18.22 -26.51
N PRO A 264 -16.77 -17.32 -26.51
CA PRO A 264 -15.96 -17.07 -27.71
C PRO A 264 -15.15 -18.32 -28.07
N SER A 265 -14.82 -18.44 -29.35
CA SER A 265 -13.96 -19.53 -29.86
C SER A 265 -12.52 -19.05 -30.09
N GLU A 266 -12.31 -17.73 -30.03
CA GLU A 266 -11.04 -17.06 -30.26
C GLU A 266 -10.13 -17.20 -29.03
N GLY A 267 -8.81 -17.29 -29.27
CA GLY A 267 -7.81 -17.19 -28.21
C GLY A 267 -7.77 -15.78 -27.58
N ALA A 268 -7.05 -15.64 -26.48
CA ALA A 268 -6.90 -14.35 -25.82
C ALA A 268 -6.30 -13.27 -26.75
N VAL A 269 -6.76 -12.03 -26.60
CA VAL A 269 -6.30 -10.88 -27.41
C VAL A 269 -4.78 -10.70 -27.34
N ASN A 270 -4.22 -10.73 -26.13
CA ASN A 270 -2.78 -10.70 -25.92
C ASN A 270 -2.36 -11.84 -24.96
N PRO A 271 -1.91 -12.98 -25.48
CA PRO A 271 -1.53 -14.13 -24.66
C PRO A 271 -0.19 -13.94 -23.92
N HIS A 272 0.53 -12.84 -24.15
CA HIS A 272 1.83 -12.58 -23.51
C HIS A 272 1.71 -11.87 -22.16
N ILE A 273 0.55 -11.27 -21.86
CA ILE A 273 0.28 -10.69 -20.54
C ILE A 273 0.14 -11.84 -19.54
N LYS A 274 0.97 -11.82 -18.51
CA LYS A 274 0.99 -12.87 -17.48
C LYS A 274 0.07 -12.47 -16.34
N VAL A 275 -1.01 -13.23 -16.16
CA VAL A 275 -2.00 -12.98 -15.10
C VAL A 275 -2.14 -14.19 -14.18
N ALA A 276 -2.17 -13.94 -12.87
CA ALA A 276 -2.49 -14.97 -11.87
C ALA A 276 -3.71 -14.60 -11.03
N ILE A 277 -4.54 -15.60 -10.74
CA ILE A 277 -5.65 -15.48 -9.78
C ILE A 277 -5.43 -16.52 -8.68
N PHE A 278 -5.43 -16.08 -7.43
CA PHE A 278 -5.32 -16.97 -6.27
C PHE A 278 -6.68 -17.08 -5.59
N ASP A 279 -7.33 -18.23 -5.71
CA ASP A 279 -8.68 -18.43 -5.16
C ASP A 279 -8.98 -19.94 -4.88
N GLY A 280 -10.26 -20.31 -4.83
CA GLY A 280 -10.75 -21.63 -4.45
C GLY A 280 -10.76 -22.70 -5.54
N GLY A 281 -10.29 -22.39 -6.75
CA GLY A 281 -10.22 -23.31 -7.88
C GLY A 281 -11.35 -23.17 -8.89
N LEU A 282 -11.26 -23.94 -9.98
CA LEU A 282 -12.22 -23.98 -11.09
C LEU A 282 -12.96 -25.30 -11.14
N GLY A 283 -12.26 -26.44 -11.25
CA GLY A 283 -12.88 -27.76 -11.29
C GLY A 283 -13.86 -27.97 -12.47
N ILE A 284 -13.68 -27.21 -13.55
CA ILE A 284 -14.47 -27.24 -14.79
C ILE A 284 -13.54 -27.03 -15.99
N ASP A 285 -13.99 -27.41 -17.18
CA ASP A 285 -13.20 -27.34 -18.43
C ASP A 285 -13.57 -26.15 -19.33
N ASP A 286 -14.69 -25.46 -19.08
CA ASP A 286 -15.22 -24.38 -19.92
C ASP A 286 -14.23 -23.23 -20.15
N PHE A 287 -13.29 -23.03 -19.21
CA PHE A 287 -12.27 -21.98 -19.27
C PHE A 287 -10.92 -22.44 -19.84
N ASN A 288 -10.75 -23.73 -20.16
CA ASN A 288 -9.49 -24.29 -20.66
C ASN A 288 -8.86 -23.55 -21.87
N PRO A 289 -9.64 -22.91 -22.79
CA PRO A 289 -9.03 -22.12 -23.86
C PRO A 289 -8.19 -20.93 -23.39
N TRP A 290 -8.45 -20.40 -22.19
CA TRP A 290 -7.79 -19.20 -21.67
C TRP A 290 -7.17 -19.38 -20.28
N VAL A 291 -7.53 -20.44 -19.56
CA VAL A 291 -7.16 -20.61 -18.15
C VAL A 291 -6.49 -21.95 -17.90
N THR A 292 -5.37 -21.92 -17.18
CA THR A 292 -4.71 -23.11 -16.64
C THR A 292 -4.89 -23.14 -15.12
N GLU A 293 -5.52 -24.20 -14.60
CA GLU A 293 -5.65 -24.41 -13.15
C GLU A 293 -4.43 -25.15 -12.58
N TYR A 294 -3.87 -24.63 -11.49
CA TYR A 294 -2.80 -25.24 -10.71
C TYR A 294 -3.31 -25.56 -9.30
N THR A 295 -3.02 -26.77 -8.84
CA THR A 295 -3.37 -27.25 -7.49
C THR A 295 -2.12 -27.59 -6.68
N PHE A 296 -2.25 -27.57 -5.36
CA PHE A 296 -1.16 -27.91 -4.43
C PHE A 296 -1.41 -29.29 -3.81
N ASN A 297 -0.32 -30.00 -3.49
CA ASN A 297 -0.33 -31.27 -2.76
C ASN A 297 -1.15 -32.42 -3.39
N GLY A 298 -1.42 -32.36 -4.70
CA GLY A 298 -2.17 -33.42 -5.41
C GLY A 298 -3.64 -33.54 -5.01
N ASN A 299 -4.17 -32.61 -4.21
CA ASN A 299 -5.56 -32.64 -3.74
C ASN A 299 -6.50 -32.15 -4.83
N ALA A 300 -7.20 -33.08 -5.49
CA ALA A 300 -8.21 -32.77 -6.50
C ALA A 300 -9.55 -32.34 -5.88
N SER A 301 -9.85 -32.76 -4.63
CA SER A 301 -11.11 -32.47 -3.95
C SER A 301 -11.07 -31.16 -3.16
N THR A 302 -12.02 -30.27 -3.46
CA THR A 302 -12.25 -29.04 -2.70
C THR A 302 -13.75 -28.80 -2.53
N ASN A 303 -14.14 -27.82 -1.72
CA ASN A 303 -15.53 -27.49 -1.43
C ASN A 303 -16.20 -26.81 -2.63
N ALA A 304 -17.42 -27.21 -2.98
CA ALA A 304 -18.20 -26.62 -4.08
C ALA A 304 -18.38 -25.10 -3.96
N LYS A 305 -18.46 -24.55 -2.74
CA LYS A 305 -18.51 -23.09 -2.52
C LYS A 305 -17.21 -22.39 -2.94
N LEU A 306 -16.07 -23.02 -2.68
CA LEU A 306 -14.75 -22.48 -3.04
C LEU A 306 -14.55 -22.52 -4.56
N LEU A 307 -14.94 -23.63 -5.22
CA LEU A 307 -14.93 -23.71 -6.69
C LEU A 307 -15.85 -22.66 -7.31
N SER A 308 -17.07 -22.53 -6.78
CA SER A 308 -18.02 -21.56 -7.30
C SER A 308 -17.49 -20.12 -7.19
N HIS A 309 -16.82 -19.77 -6.08
CA HIS A 309 -16.21 -18.46 -5.93
C HIS A 309 -15.03 -18.26 -6.89
N GLY A 310 -14.11 -19.23 -6.98
CA GLY A 310 -12.97 -19.17 -7.88
C GLY A 310 -13.36 -19.07 -9.35
N GLN A 311 -14.44 -19.76 -9.76
CA GLN A 311 -15.05 -19.62 -11.08
C GLN A 311 -15.60 -18.21 -11.32
N ASP A 312 -16.44 -17.69 -10.43
CA ASP A 312 -17.09 -16.38 -10.58
C ASP A 312 -16.03 -15.24 -10.60
N VAL A 313 -14.99 -15.33 -9.77
CA VAL A 313 -13.85 -14.39 -9.77
C VAL A 313 -13.08 -14.45 -11.09
N THR A 314 -12.74 -15.65 -11.56
CA THR A 314 -11.99 -15.84 -12.83
C THR A 314 -12.80 -15.37 -14.03
N SER A 315 -14.10 -15.70 -14.04
CA SER A 315 -15.06 -15.25 -15.04
C SER A 315 -15.15 -13.73 -15.09
N THR A 316 -15.10 -13.07 -13.94
CA THR A 316 -15.07 -11.60 -13.87
C THR A 316 -13.84 -11.02 -14.57
N VAL A 317 -12.67 -11.63 -14.41
CA VAL A 317 -11.46 -11.18 -15.13
C VAL A 317 -11.58 -11.44 -16.65
N LEU A 318 -12.11 -12.61 -17.04
CA LEU A 318 -12.25 -13.01 -18.45
C LEU A 318 -13.31 -12.22 -19.22
N PHE A 319 -14.45 -11.91 -18.60
CA PHE A 319 -15.65 -11.43 -19.29
C PHE A 319 -16.25 -10.15 -18.69
N GLY A 320 -15.90 -9.77 -17.46
CA GLY A 320 -16.46 -8.60 -16.79
C GLY A 320 -17.92 -8.78 -16.36
N VAL A 321 -18.61 -7.66 -16.19
CA VAL A 321 -20.04 -7.62 -15.84
C VAL A 321 -20.87 -7.89 -17.08
N LEU A 322 -21.93 -8.70 -16.95
CA LEU A 322 -22.78 -9.10 -18.07
C LEU A 322 -24.17 -8.50 -17.98
N GLY A 323 -24.71 -8.02 -19.09
CA GLY A 323 -26.12 -7.64 -19.21
C GLY A 323 -27.00 -8.88 -19.37
N SER A 324 -28.28 -8.79 -18.97
CA SER A 324 -29.23 -9.90 -19.09
C SER A 324 -29.53 -10.28 -20.55
N GLU A 325 -29.31 -9.35 -21.46
CA GLU A 325 -29.41 -9.47 -22.93
C GLU A 325 -28.11 -9.95 -23.61
N THR A 326 -27.08 -10.35 -22.85
CA THR A 326 -25.82 -10.81 -23.44
C THR A 326 -26.01 -12.19 -24.10
N GLU A 327 -25.78 -12.29 -25.42
CA GLU A 327 -25.87 -13.55 -26.19
C GLU A 327 -24.49 -14.18 -26.48
N LYS A 328 -23.43 -13.35 -26.60
CA LYS A 328 -22.05 -13.81 -26.82
C LYS A 328 -21.11 -13.08 -25.88
N LEU A 329 -20.30 -13.84 -25.13
CA LEU A 329 -19.25 -13.28 -24.27
C LEU A 329 -18.10 -12.69 -25.09
N SER A 330 -17.46 -11.64 -24.58
CA SER A 330 -16.31 -11.00 -25.21
C SER A 330 -15.09 -11.91 -25.21
N VAL A 331 -14.26 -11.82 -26.26
CA VAL A 331 -12.94 -12.46 -26.28
C VAL A 331 -12.11 -11.97 -25.09
N PRO A 332 -11.55 -12.86 -24.25
CA PRO A 332 -10.71 -12.47 -23.12
C PRO A 332 -9.45 -11.71 -23.55
N TYR A 333 -9.00 -10.77 -22.73
CA TYR A 333 -7.81 -9.96 -23.03
C TYR A 333 -6.50 -10.73 -22.91
N CYS A 334 -6.43 -11.72 -22.02
CA CYS A 334 -5.22 -12.47 -21.69
C CYS A 334 -5.54 -13.91 -21.31
N ASN A 335 -4.50 -14.74 -21.22
CA ASN A 335 -4.58 -16.03 -20.53
C ASN A 335 -4.38 -15.84 -19.02
N ILE A 336 -4.87 -16.78 -18.22
CA ILE A 336 -4.83 -16.73 -16.75
C ILE A 336 -4.28 -18.03 -16.19
N ASP A 337 -3.36 -17.91 -15.23
CA ASP A 337 -3.02 -19.01 -14.34
C ASP A 337 -3.87 -18.92 -13.07
N HIS A 338 -4.76 -19.87 -12.86
CA HIS A 338 -5.58 -19.94 -11.65
C HIS A 338 -4.91 -20.87 -10.64
N TYR A 339 -4.51 -20.34 -9.49
CA TYR A 339 -3.93 -21.11 -8.39
C TYR A 339 -4.97 -21.39 -7.32
N ARG A 340 -5.29 -22.68 -7.13
CA ARG A 340 -6.17 -23.15 -6.05
C ARG A 340 -5.43 -23.12 -4.73
N VAL A 341 -5.42 -21.97 -4.07
CA VAL A 341 -4.72 -21.79 -2.78
C VAL A 341 -5.58 -22.19 -1.58
N LEU A 342 -6.90 -22.30 -1.76
CA LEU A 342 -7.85 -22.77 -0.73
C LEU A 342 -8.18 -24.25 -0.95
N ASP A 343 -8.11 -25.08 0.10
CA ASP A 343 -8.41 -26.52 0.01
C ASP A 343 -9.54 -26.96 0.97
N SER A 344 -9.90 -28.25 0.92
CA SER A 344 -10.97 -28.83 1.74
C SER A 344 -10.59 -29.08 3.20
N ASN A 345 -9.31 -28.95 3.57
CA ASN A 345 -8.86 -28.96 4.96
C ASN A 345 -9.03 -27.60 5.64
N VAL A 346 -9.51 -26.59 4.91
CA VAL A 346 -10.04 -25.33 5.43
C VAL A 346 -11.36 -25.63 6.18
N ASN A 347 -11.26 -26.40 7.25
CA ASN A 347 -12.19 -26.36 8.36
C ASN A 347 -11.72 -25.22 9.25
N ASN A 348 -12.64 -24.51 9.91
CA ASN A 348 -12.43 -23.34 10.78
C ASN A 348 -11.52 -23.58 12.01
N SER A 349 -10.52 -24.45 11.92
CA SER A 349 -9.43 -24.65 12.86
C SER A 349 -8.14 -24.05 12.29
N ASP A 350 -8.05 -22.74 12.37
CA ASP A 350 -6.92 -22.03 12.98
C ASP A 350 -5.51 -22.06 12.35
N VAL A 351 -5.19 -22.95 11.40
CA VAL A 351 -3.88 -23.11 10.72
C VAL A 351 -3.70 -22.32 9.39
N ASP A 352 -4.82 -22.00 8.75
CA ASP A 352 -4.89 -22.02 7.27
C ASP A 352 -4.37 -20.75 6.60
N LEU A 353 -4.38 -19.63 7.32
CA LEU A 353 -3.98 -18.32 6.80
C LEU A 353 -2.49 -18.29 6.40
N PHE A 354 -1.63 -18.97 7.16
CA PHE A 354 -0.20 -19.09 6.84
C PHE A 354 0.02 -19.99 5.63
N ASP A 355 -0.68 -21.13 5.55
CA ASP A 355 -0.54 -22.06 4.42
C ASP A 355 -0.96 -21.43 3.10
N VAL A 356 -2.06 -20.68 3.08
CA VAL A 356 -2.50 -19.92 1.90
C VAL A 356 -1.44 -18.89 1.49
N LEU A 357 -0.92 -18.11 2.44
CA LEU A 357 0.12 -17.11 2.15
C LEU A 357 1.41 -17.77 1.63
N ILE A 358 1.84 -18.88 2.22
CA ILE A 358 3.02 -19.64 1.78
C ILE A 358 2.85 -20.13 0.35
N ARG A 359 1.67 -20.64 -0.02
CA ARG A 359 1.36 -21.05 -1.41
C ARG A 359 1.47 -19.86 -2.36
N ILE A 360 0.81 -18.74 -2.05
CA ILE A 360 0.87 -17.51 -2.86
C ILE A 360 2.33 -17.05 -3.02
N LYS A 361 3.05 -16.90 -1.91
CA LYS A 361 4.46 -16.50 -1.87
C LYS A 361 5.31 -17.41 -2.74
N SER A 362 5.17 -18.74 -2.60
CA SER A 362 5.97 -19.71 -3.36
C SER A 362 5.78 -19.59 -4.88
N VAL A 363 4.55 -19.28 -5.34
CA VAL A 363 4.26 -19.06 -6.76
C VAL A 363 4.90 -17.78 -7.25
N LEU A 364 4.71 -16.69 -6.50
CA LEU A 364 5.21 -15.37 -6.90
C LEU A 364 6.74 -15.26 -6.86
N GLU A 365 7.42 -16.06 -6.02
CA GLU A 365 8.88 -16.18 -6.01
C GLU A 365 9.42 -16.98 -7.21
N GLN A 366 8.62 -17.90 -7.76
CA GLN A 366 9.02 -18.75 -8.88
C GLN A 366 8.70 -18.13 -10.25
N LYS A 367 7.59 -17.39 -10.34
CA LYS A 367 7.09 -16.84 -11.59
C LYS A 367 6.65 -15.39 -11.42
N LYS A 368 7.24 -14.52 -12.24
CA LYS A 368 6.82 -13.12 -12.36
C LYS A 368 5.54 -13.01 -13.20
N TYR A 369 4.59 -12.26 -12.67
CA TYR A 369 3.30 -11.92 -13.30
C TYR A 369 3.19 -10.41 -13.47
N ASP A 370 2.52 -9.94 -14.52
CA ASP A 370 2.25 -8.51 -14.70
C ASP A 370 1.06 -8.08 -13.82
N TYR A 371 0.08 -8.98 -13.65
CA TYR A 371 -1.18 -8.72 -12.97
C TYR A 371 -1.57 -9.89 -12.06
N ILE A 372 -1.95 -9.59 -10.81
CA ILE A 372 -2.45 -10.60 -9.87
C ILE A 372 -3.70 -10.12 -9.14
N ASN A 373 -4.62 -11.04 -8.82
CA ASN A 373 -5.82 -10.74 -8.03
C ASN A 373 -5.83 -11.49 -6.69
N LEU A 374 -6.17 -10.77 -5.62
CA LEU A 374 -6.47 -11.32 -4.29
C LEU A 374 -7.89 -10.92 -3.86
N SER A 375 -8.85 -11.79 -4.16
CA SER A 375 -10.24 -11.68 -3.67
C SER A 375 -10.44 -12.31 -2.27
N LEU A 376 -9.34 -12.62 -1.58
CA LEU A 376 -9.27 -13.28 -0.29
C LEU A 376 -8.22 -12.59 0.60
N GLY A 377 -8.27 -12.83 1.90
CA GLY A 377 -7.29 -12.31 2.85
C GLY A 377 -7.75 -12.46 4.30
N PRO A 378 -6.92 -12.11 5.27
CA PRO A 378 -7.28 -12.09 6.69
C PRO A 378 -8.52 -11.21 6.99
N ARG A 379 -9.50 -11.72 7.74
CA ARG A 379 -10.70 -10.97 8.16
C ARG A 379 -10.48 -10.26 9.50
N LEU A 380 -9.76 -9.15 9.48
CA LEU A 380 -9.59 -8.24 10.61
C LEU A 380 -9.32 -6.82 10.12
N PRO A 381 -9.70 -5.77 10.87
CA PRO A 381 -9.34 -4.40 10.50
C PRO A 381 -7.81 -4.23 10.56
N VAL A 382 -7.27 -3.43 9.65
CA VAL A 382 -5.84 -3.09 9.65
C VAL A 382 -5.43 -2.38 10.95
N ASP A 383 -4.28 -2.79 11.47
CA ASP A 383 -3.58 -2.14 12.59
C ASP A 383 -2.58 -1.13 12.03
N ASP A 384 -2.50 0.05 12.66
CA ASP A 384 -1.59 1.13 12.26
C ASP A 384 -0.19 0.98 12.88
N ASP A 385 -0.08 0.27 14.00
CA ASP A 385 1.15 0.13 14.79
C ASP A 385 2.00 -1.06 14.34
N ASP A 386 1.37 -2.12 13.84
CA ASP A 386 2.03 -3.37 13.43
C ASP A 386 1.51 -3.90 12.10
N VAL A 387 2.43 -4.10 11.16
CA VAL A 387 2.12 -4.59 9.81
C VAL A 387 1.77 -6.07 9.84
N HIS A 388 0.69 -6.45 9.14
CA HIS A 388 0.25 -7.85 9.06
C HIS A 388 1.18 -8.71 8.20
N VAL A 389 1.38 -9.99 8.56
CA VAL A 389 2.30 -10.89 7.84
C VAL A 389 2.00 -10.94 6.33
N TRP A 390 0.72 -10.95 5.96
CA TRP A 390 0.27 -10.86 4.56
C TRP A 390 0.77 -9.61 3.85
N THR A 391 0.55 -8.44 4.45
CA THR A 391 0.98 -7.17 3.86
C THR A 391 2.50 -7.09 3.78
N SER A 392 3.21 -7.43 4.87
CA SER A 392 4.68 -7.45 4.91
C SER A 392 5.27 -8.37 3.83
N THR A 393 4.70 -9.57 3.68
CA THR A 393 5.20 -10.57 2.72
C THR A 393 4.97 -10.14 1.27
N LEU A 394 3.77 -9.62 0.97
CA LEU A 394 3.40 -9.25 -0.39
C LEU A 394 4.06 -7.94 -0.83
N GLU A 395 4.32 -7.00 0.08
CA GLU A 395 5.03 -5.77 -0.28
C GLU A 395 6.41 -6.02 -0.88
N GLU A 396 7.20 -6.93 -0.29
CA GLU A 396 8.53 -7.25 -0.79
C GLU A 396 8.51 -7.73 -2.25
N ILE A 397 7.44 -8.44 -2.62
CA ILE A 397 7.24 -8.94 -3.98
C ILE A 397 6.79 -7.82 -4.93
N LEU A 398 5.95 -6.91 -4.45
CA LEU A 398 5.35 -5.83 -5.25
C LEU A 398 6.24 -4.58 -5.35
N ALA A 399 7.27 -4.45 -4.51
CA ALA A 399 8.14 -3.28 -4.42
C ALA A 399 8.81 -2.88 -5.74
N SER A 400 9.02 -3.83 -6.68
CA SER A 400 9.59 -3.54 -7.99
C SER A 400 8.69 -2.70 -8.90
N GLY A 401 7.37 -2.67 -8.66
CA GLY A 401 6.39 -2.03 -9.53
C GLY A 401 6.15 -2.76 -10.85
N GLU A 402 6.75 -3.93 -11.05
CA GLU A 402 6.56 -4.79 -12.23
C GLU A 402 5.27 -5.60 -12.19
N THR A 403 4.58 -5.64 -11.04
CA THR A 403 3.34 -6.40 -10.82
C THR A 403 2.27 -5.49 -10.24
N LEU A 404 1.09 -5.42 -10.84
CA LEU A 404 -0.08 -4.80 -10.22
C LEU A 404 -0.94 -5.87 -9.53
N CYS A 405 -1.08 -5.74 -8.21
CA CYS A 405 -1.97 -6.57 -7.40
C CYS A 405 -3.28 -5.82 -7.08
N THR A 406 -4.42 -6.38 -7.48
CA THR A 406 -5.73 -5.92 -6.97
C THR A 406 -6.13 -6.69 -5.73
N VAL A 407 -6.60 -5.98 -4.70
CA VAL A 407 -7.01 -6.57 -3.42
C VAL A 407 -8.42 -6.12 -3.05
N ALA A 408 -9.30 -7.08 -2.75
CA ALA A 408 -10.61 -6.80 -2.19
C ALA A 408 -10.49 -6.28 -0.74
N VAL A 409 -11.10 -5.13 -0.44
CA VAL A 409 -10.91 -4.42 0.85
C VAL A 409 -11.60 -5.06 2.06
N GLY A 410 -12.53 -5.98 1.83
CA GLY A 410 -13.35 -6.61 2.86
C GLY A 410 -14.82 -6.20 2.80
N ASN A 411 -15.67 -7.03 3.39
CA ASN A 411 -17.14 -6.91 3.32
C ASN A 411 -17.78 -6.60 4.69
N ASP A 412 -17.02 -5.97 5.59
CA ASP A 412 -17.44 -5.63 6.97
C ASP A 412 -17.71 -4.12 7.16
N GLY A 413 -17.92 -3.37 6.08
CA GLY A 413 -18.13 -1.91 6.07
C GLY A 413 -19.31 -1.40 6.91
N GLN A 414 -20.27 -2.28 7.21
CA GLN A 414 -21.45 -2.05 8.04
C GLN A 414 -21.19 -2.22 9.53
N LEU A 415 -20.05 -2.78 9.93
CA LEU A 415 -19.71 -2.96 11.34
C LEU A 415 -19.48 -1.60 12.03
N PRO A 416 -19.48 -1.55 13.38
CA PRO A 416 -19.13 -0.34 14.12
C PRO A 416 -17.75 0.22 13.73
N ALA A 417 -17.56 1.52 13.98
CA ALA A 417 -16.30 2.20 13.72
C ALA A 417 -15.09 1.42 14.29
N LYS A 418 -13.97 1.45 13.56
CA LYS A 418 -12.74 0.66 13.77
C LYS A 418 -12.82 -0.80 13.32
N LEU A 419 -13.98 -1.44 13.39
CA LEU A 419 -14.18 -2.82 12.89
C LEU A 419 -14.52 -2.84 11.39
N ASN A 420 -15.07 -1.75 10.87
CA ASN A 420 -15.41 -1.57 9.46
C ASN A 420 -14.25 -1.10 8.56
N ARG A 421 -13.02 -1.08 9.10
CA ARG A 421 -11.84 -0.67 8.34
C ARG A 421 -11.51 -1.70 7.26
N ILE A 422 -10.76 -1.27 6.25
CA ILE A 422 -10.09 -2.16 5.30
C ILE A 422 -9.35 -3.28 6.04
N GLN A 423 -9.19 -4.41 5.37
CA GLN A 423 -8.61 -5.63 5.93
C GLN A 423 -7.31 -6.00 5.18
N PRO A 424 -6.29 -6.55 5.85
CA PRO A 424 -5.08 -7.01 5.17
C PRO A 424 -5.39 -7.96 4.00
N PRO A 425 -4.60 -7.93 2.90
CA PRO A 425 -3.52 -7.00 2.60
C PRO A 425 -4.00 -5.74 1.83
N ALA A 426 -5.22 -5.25 2.05
CA ALA A 426 -5.73 -4.06 1.34
C ALA A 426 -5.00 -2.75 1.72
N ASP A 427 -4.14 -2.81 2.72
CA ASP A 427 -3.22 -1.76 3.16
C ASP A 427 -1.89 -1.72 2.39
N LEU A 428 -1.71 -2.53 1.33
CA LEU A 428 -0.54 -2.47 0.46
C LEU A 428 -0.38 -1.08 -0.18
N VAL A 429 0.80 -0.49 -0.07
CA VAL A 429 1.20 0.78 -0.71
C VAL A 429 1.56 0.59 -2.19
N ASN A 430 2.10 -0.58 -2.56
CA ASN A 430 2.43 -0.91 -3.95
C ASN A 430 1.28 -1.60 -4.70
N GLY A 431 0.28 -2.12 -4.00
CA GLY A 431 -0.95 -2.71 -4.57
C GLY A 431 -2.03 -1.69 -4.95
N LEU A 432 -3.19 -2.21 -5.35
CA LEU A 432 -4.42 -1.47 -5.63
C LEU A 432 -5.61 -2.12 -4.89
N SER A 433 -6.01 -1.52 -3.78
CA SER A 433 -7.15 -1.92 -2.97
C SER A 433 -8.45 -1.38 -3.53
N VAL A 434 -9.44 -2.26 -3.68
CA VAL A 434 -10.68 -1.97 -4.40
C VAL A 434 -11.89 -2.24 -3.51
N GLY A 435 -12.66 -1.19 -3.26
CA GLY A 435 -13.98 -1.26 -2.64
C GLY A 435 -15.10 -1.51 -3.64
N ALA A 436 -16.34 -1.58 -3.16
CA ALA A 436 -17.51 -1.86 -3.99
C ALA A 436 -18.44 -0.64 -4.10
N ALA A 437 -18.89 -0.37 -5.32
CA ALA A 437 -19.92 0.61 -5.66
C ALA A 437 -21.22 -0.08 -6.08
N THR A 438 -22.34 0.62 -5.89
CA THR A 438 -23.70 0.09 -6.08
C THR A 438 -24.15 -0.01 -7.54
N SER A 439 -23.55 0.76 -8.46
CA SER A 439 -23.98 0.83 -9.86
C SER A 439 -22.81 1.12 -10.82
N LEU A 440 -22.97 0.75 -12.09
CA LEU A 440 -22.12 1.21 -13.19
C LEU A 440 -22.53 2.59 -13.74
N SER A 441 -23.74 3.06 -13.44
CA SER A 441 -24.21 4.38 -13.87
C SER A 441 -23.48 5.53 -13.15
N ASP A 442 -23.70 6.77 -13.61
CA ASP A 442 -23.19 7.98 -12.96
C ASP A 442 -23.79 8.19 -11.56
N SER A 443 -24.94 7.58 -11.30
CA SER A 443 -25.62 7.58 -10.01
C SER A 443 -25.22 6.34 -9.21
N TRP A 444 -24.09 6.43 -8.51
CA TRP A 444 -23.55 5.35 -7.68
C TRP A 444 -23.20 5.84 -6.28
N GLU A 445 -23.19 4.90 -5.34
CA GLU A 445 -22.73 5.09 -3.95
C GLU A 445 -21.77 3.96 -3.56
N ARG A 446 -21.06 4.10 -2.44
CA ARG A 446 -20.33 2.98 -1.84
C ARG A 446 -21.34 1.95 -1.32
N CYS A 447 -21.15 0.67 -1.65
CA CYS A 447 -21.92 -0.41 -1.03
C CYS A 447 -21.69 -0.45 0.49
N SER A 448 -22.75 -0.60 1.28
CA SER A 448 -22.68 -0.59 2.76
C SER A 448 -21.69 -1.59 3.33
N TYR A 449 -21.58 -2.78 2.71
CA TYR A 449 -20.65 -3.82 3.09
C TYR A 449 -19.19 -3.51 2.77
N SER A 450 -18.88 -2.61 1.83
CA SER A 450 -17.49 -2.32 1.46
C SER A 450 -16.76 -1.67 2.63
N CYS A 451 -15.70 -2.31 3.14
CA CYS A 451 -14.85 -1.72 4.16
C CYS A 451 -14.30 -0.34 3.74
N ILE A 452 -14.06 0.52 4.73
CA ILE A 452 -13.63 1.91 4.55
C ILE A 452 -12.21 2.12 5.08
N GLY A 453 -11.53 3.17 4.62
CA GLY A 453 -10.24 3.58 5.16
C GLY A 453 -10.33 4.44 6.43
N PRO A 454 -9.27 5.20 6.73
CA PRO A 454 -8.01 5.28 5.98
C PRO A 454 -7.14 4.02 6.14
N GLY A 455 -6.14 3.90 5.27
CA GLY A 455 -5.02 2.99 5.45
C GLY A 455 -4.00 3.54 6.45
N ARG A 456 -2.86 2.86 6.56
CA ARG A 456 -1.70 3.35 7.33
C ARG A 456 -1.08 4.57 6.63
N SER A 457 -0.35 5.40 7.36
CA SER A 457 0.48 6.44 6.74
C SER A 457 1.96 6.11 6.92
N PRO A 458 2.72 5.93 5.83
CA PRO A 458 2.33 6.08 4.41
C PRO A 458 1.40 4.98 3.87
N GLY A 459 0.60 5.29 2.83
CA GLY A 459 -0.47 4.42 2.30
C GLY A 459 -1.89 4.87 2.67
N PHE A 460 -2.09 6.16 2.92
CA PHE A 460 -3.23 6.62 3.73
C PHE A 460 -4.57 6.55 2.99
N VAL A 461 -4.58 6.88 1.70
CA VAL A 461 -5.80 6.83 0.88
C VAL A 461 -6.13 5.38 0.57
N LYS A 462 -7.05 4.82 1.35
CA LYS A 462 -7.64 3.50 1.16
C LYS A 462 -9.17 3.55 1.34
N PRO A 463 -9.96 2.71 0.64
CA PRO A 463 -9.54 1.95 -0.54
C PRO A 463 -8.90 2.88 -1.58
N ASP A 464 -8.08 2.38 -2.50
CA ASP A 464 -7.49 3.28 -3.52
C ASP A 464 -8.58 3.83 -4.44
N GLY A 465 -9.62 3.03 -4.65
CA GLY A 465 -10.86 3.42 -5.29
C GLY A 465 -11.94 2.36 -5.12
N VAL A 466 -13.10 2.59 -5.73
CA VAL A 466 -14.21 1.62 -5.75
C VAL A 466 -14.54 1.23 -7.19
N ALA A 467 -15.12 0.06 -7.39
CA ALA A 467 -15.71 -0.34 -8.67
C ALA A 467 -17.03 -1.07 -8.41
N PHE A 468 -17.86 -1.22 -9.44
CA PHE A 468 -19.12 -1.92 -9.29
C PHE A 468 -18.90 -3.33 -8.70
N GLY A 469 -19.52 -3.57 -7.55
CA GLY A 469 -19.41 -4.84 -6.82
C GLY A 469 -20.77 -5.51 -6.59
N GLY A 470 -21.85 -4.90 -7.07
CA GLY A 470 -23.22 -5.39 -6.89
C GLY A 470 -23.88 -4.93 -5.59
N HIS A 471 -25.19 -4.72 -5.67
CA HIS A 471 -26.11 -4.39 -4.58
C HIS A 471 -27.39 -5.24 -4.71
N SER A 472 -28.28 -5.23 -3.72
CA SER A 472 -29.55 -5.99 -3.80
C SER A 472 -30.41 -5.57 -4.99
N ASP A 473 -30.41 -4.29 -5.33
CA ASP A 473 -31.24 -3.72 -6.40
C ASP A 473 -30.57 -3.85 -7.78
N GLU A 474 -29.23 -3.78 -7.81
CA GLU A 474 -28.42 -3.97 -9.02
C GLU A 474 -27.32 -5.02 -8.73
N PRO A 475 -27.66 -6.33 -8.81
CA PRO A 475 -26.69 -7.39 -8.52
C PRO A 475 -25.58 -7.44 -9.57
N PHE A 476 -24.40 -7.87 -9.14
CA PHE A 476 -23.30 -8.17 -10.05
C PHE A 476 -23.65 -9.43 -10.85
N GLN A 477 -23.76 -9.31 -12.17
CA GLN A 477 -24.08 -10.42 -13.07
C GLN A 477 -22.80 -10.97 -13.70
N VAL A 478 -22.52 -12.26 -13.47
CA VAL A 478 -21.31 -12.94 -13.93
C VAL A 478 -21.65 -14.27 -14.60
N TYR A 479 -20.85 -14.70 -15.58
CA TYR A 479 -21.01 -16.02 -16.18
C TYR A 479 -20.51 -17.09 -15.20
N SER A 480 -21.35 -18.08 -14.91
CA SER A 480 -21.05 -19.19 -14.00
C SER A 480 -21.14 -20.52 -14.77
N PRO A 481 -20.01 -21.18 -15.07
CA PRO A 481 -19.98 -22.48 -15.75
C PRO A 481 -20.81 -23.56 -15.03
N MET A 482 -20.79 -23.58 -13.68
CA MET A 482 -21.54 -24.55 -12.86
C MET A 482 -23.04 -24.63 -13.17
N VAL A 483 -23.62 -23.57 -13.70
CA VAL A 483 -25.06 -23.46 -13.99
C VAL A 483 -25.33 -23.20 -15.46
N ASN A 484 -24.27 -23.21 -16.28
CA ASN A 484 -24.29 -22.88 -17.70
C ASN A 484 -25.14 -21.63 -17.99
N GLY A 485 -24.84 -20.54 -17.29
CA GLY A 485 -25.65 -19.33 -17.34
C GLY A 485 -25.10 -18.19 -16.47
N LEU A 486 -25.99 -17.29 -16.07
CA LEU A 486 -25.62 -16.12 -15.27
C LEU A 486 -25.87 -16.37 -13.78
N ALA A 487 -24.89 -16.01 -12.95
CA ALA A 487 -25.04 -15.88 -11.51
C ALA A 487 -25.17 -14.40 -11.14
N ARG A 488 -26.06 -14.10 -10.19
CA ARG A 488 -26.22 -12.80 -9.55
C ARG A 488 -25.58 -12.86 -8.17
N THR A 489 -24.64 -11.97 -7.91
CA THR A 489 -23.84 -11.94 -6.69
C THR A 489 -23.52 -10.50 -6.25
N ALA A 490 -22.88 -10.32 -5.11
CA ALA A 490 -22.33 -9.05 -4.68
C ALA A 490 -21.13 -9.25 -3.75
N GLY A 491 -20.18 -8.32 -3.78
CA GLY A 491 -19.01 -8.34 -2.90
C GLY A 491 -17.79 -7.62 -3.49
N THR A 492 -16.88 -7.21 -2.61
CA THR A 492 -15.58 -6.66 -3.03
C THR A 492 -14.71 -7.69 -3.76
N SER A 493 -15.00 -8.98 -3.60
CA SER A 493 -14.38 -10.07 -4.35
C SER A 493 -14.69 -10.05 -5.85
N PHE A 494 -15.67 -9.25 -6.31
CA PHE A 494 -16.00 -9.04 -7.72
C PHE A 494 -15.57 -7.66 -8.23
N SER A 495 -15.58 -6.63 -7.38
CA SER A 495 -15.08 -5.31 -7.77
C SER A 495 -13.57 -5.30 -8.00
N ALA A 496 -12.79 -5.99 -7.15
CA ALA A 496 -11.33 -6.11 -7.32
C ALA A 496 -10.90 -6.74 -8.66
N PRO A 497 -11.37 -7.94 -9.06
CA PRO A 497 -11.03 -8.51 -10.35
C PRO A 497 -11.60 -7.71 -11.53
N LEU A 498 -12.72 -6.98 -11.37
CA LEU A 498 -13.22 -6.09 -12.40
C LEU A 498 -12.24 -4.95 -12.70
N VAL A 499 -11.63 -4.36 -11.67
CA VAL A 499 -10.57 -3.35 -11.85
C VAL A 499 -9.31 -3.97 -12.48
N LEU A 500 -8.93 -5.18 -12.08
CA LEU A 500 -7.80 -5.87 -12.69
C LEU A 500 -8.02 -6.07 -14.19
N ARG A 501 -9.24 -6.47 -14.58
CA ARG A 501 -9.63 -6.59 -15.98
C ARG A 501 -9.41 -5.29 -16.75
N GLN A 502 -9.78 -4.14 -16.18
CA GLN A 502 -9.56 -2.84 -16.84
C GLN A 502 -8.06 -2.52 -17.02
N ALA A 503 -7.24 -2.82 -16.01
CA ALA A 503 -5.78 -2.66 -16.12
C ALA A 503 -5.17 -3.55 -17.22
N ILE A 504 -5.59 -4.82 -17.27
CA ILE A 504 -5.19 -5.77 -18.32
C ILE A 504 -5.65 -5.26 -19.69
N ALA A 505 -6.87 -4.76 -19.78
CA ALA A 505 -7.44 -4.27 -21.03
C ALA A 505 -6.68 -3.06 -21.60
N LEU A 506 -6.25 -2.12 -20.75
CA LEU A 506 -5.36 -1.02 -21.16
C LEU A 506 -4.06 -1.54 -21.78
N SER A 507 -3.46 -2.57 -21.18
CA SER A 507 -2.20 -3.16 -21.64
C SER A 507 -2.37 -4.02 -22.89
N ALA A 508 -3.49 -4.73 -23.01
CA ALA A 508 -3.81 -5.54 -24.17
C ALA A 508 -4.20 -4.69 -25.37
N SER A 509 -4.78 -3.50 -25.15
CA SER A 509 -5.44 -2.74 -26.21
C SER A 509 -4.62 -1.65 -26.85
N LEU A 510 -3.50 -1.24 -26.25
CA LEU A 510 -2.71 -0.11 -26.71
C LEU A 510 -1.38 -0.57 -27.32
N ASN A 511 -0.98 0.04 -28.43
CA ASN A 511 0.34 -0.10 -29.05
C ASN A 511 1.37 0.80 -28.36
N TYR A 512 1.44 0.68 -27.04
CA TYR A 512 2.37 1.37 -26.17
C TYR A 512 2.62 0.48 -24.96
N ASN A 513 3.84 0.53 -24.40
CA ASN A 513 4.17 -0.26 -23.22
C ASN A 513 3.50 0.34 -21.97
N ILE A 514 2.23 -0.04 -21.75
CA ILE A 514 1.51 0.25 -20.52
C ILE A 514 2.02 -0.71 -19.45
N THR A 515 2.96 -0.22 -18.63
CA THR A 515 3.42 -0.98 -17.46
C THR A 515 2.28 -1.15 -16.44
N PRO A 516 2.35 -2.14 -15.54
CA PRO A 516 1.35 -2.28 -14.48
C PRO A 516 1.21 -1.03 -13.60
N LEU A 517 2.31 -0.32 -13.33
CA LEU A 517 2.29 0.98 -12.66
C LEU A 517 1.58 2.07 -13.48
N THR A 518 1.74 2.05 -14.81
CA THR A 518 1.04 2.96 -15.74
C THR A 518 -0.46 2.69 -15.76
N ALA A 519 -0.87 1.42 -15.81
CA ALA A 519 -2.27 1.03 -15.71
C ALA A 519 -2.90 1.50 -14.39
N LYS A 520 -2.21 1.28 -13.25
CA LYS A 520 -2.62 1.80 -11.93
C LYS A 520 -2.83 3.32 -11.97
N ALA A 521 -1.85 4.06 -12.48
CA ALA A 521 -1.91 5.52 -12.54
C ALA A 521 -3.08 6.03 -13.41
N LEU A 522 -3.32 5.41 -14.57
CA LEU A 522 -4.41 5.77 -15.48
C LEU A 522 -5.78 5.53 -14.85
N LEU A 523 -5.99 4.38 -14.19
CA LEU A 523 -7.24 4.08 -13.51
C LEU A 523 -7.52 5.06 -12.36
N ILE A 524 -6.51 5.34 -11.53
CA ILE A 524 -6.62 6.33 -10.43
C ILE A 524 -6.86 7.74 -10.97
N HIS A 525 -6.21 8.11 -12.09
CA HIS A 525 -6.36 9.42 -12.70
C HIS A 525 -7.81 9.73 -13.10
N HIS A 526 -8.50 8.74 -13.65
CA HIS A 526 -9.88 8.83 -14.10
C HIS A 526 -10.90 8.45 -13.02
N ALA A 527 -10.47 8.23 -11.78
CA ALA A 527 -11.39 7.91 -10.70
C ALA A 527 -12.29 9.11 -10.33
N GLU A 528 -13.60 8.88 -10.25
CA GLU A 528 -14.61 9.92 -9.98
C GLU A 528 -15.12 9.82 -8.54
N SER A 529 -15.12 10.92 -7.79
CA SER A 529 -15.44 10.83 -6.34
C SER A 529 -16.91 11.09 -5.99
N ASN A 530 -17.69 11.71 -6.87
CA ASN A 530 -19.04 12.21 -6.58
C ASN A 530 -19.16 13.02 -5.26
N ASN A 531 -18.08 13.69 -4.83
CA ASN A 531 -17.97 14.37 -3.53
C ASN A 531 -18.22 13.46 -2.31
N ILE A 532 -18.11 12.14 -2.46
CA ILE A 532 -18.17 11.17 -1.38
C ILE A 532 -16.87 11.26 -0.56
N ASN A 533 -16.97 10.97 0.74
CA ASN A 533 -15.82 11.03 1.65
C ASN A 533 -14.66 10.15 1.14
N ARG A 534 -13.44 10.73 1.13
CA ARG A 534 -12.20 10.06 0.74
C ARG A 534 -11.98 8.72 1.45
N ALA A 535 -12.34 8.62 2.72
CA ALA A 535 -12.20 7.38 3.49
C ALA A 535 -13.14 6.27 2.98
N GLU A 536 -14.25 6.61 2.32
CA GLU A 536 -15.21 5.64 1.81
C GLU A 536 -14.86 5.17 0.39
N VAL A 537 -14.41 6.09 -0.48
CA VAL A 537 -14.26 5.80 -1.92
C VAL A 537 -12.86 6.00 -2.46
N GLY A 538 -11.88 6.36 -1.64
CA GLY A 538 -10.51 6.58 -2.11
C GLY A 538 -10.40 7.70 -3.12
N TRP A 539 -9.67 7.45 -4.21
CA TRP A 539 -9.57 8.39 -5.33
C TRP A 539 -10.88 8.59 -6.09
N GLY A 540 -11.84 7.68 -5.92
CA GLY A 540 -13.15 7.67 -6.55
C GLY A 540 -13.52 6.28 -7.08
N ARG A 541 -14.64 6.20 -7.80
CA ARG A 541 -14.99 5.04 -8.62
C ARG A 541 -14.10 4.98 -9.86
N PHE A 542 -13.47 3.84 -10.09
CA PHE A 542 -12.64 3.62 -11.27
C PHE A 542 -13.48 3.64 -12.56
N PRO A 543 -12.90 4.08 -13.69
CA PRO A 543 -13.59 4.06 -14.97
C PRO A 543 -13.94 2.61 -15.35
N HIS A 544 -15.14 2.42 -15.90
CA HIS A 544 -15.59 1.11 -16.39
C HIS A 544 -15.56 1.04 -17.91
N ASP A 545 -15.63 2.19 -18.59
CA ASP A 545 -15.37 2.33 -20.02
C ASP A 545 -13.93 2.81 -20.25
N LEU A 546 -13.17 2.05 -21.04
CA LEU A 546 -11.80 2.41 -21.41
C LEU A 546 -11.75 3.60 -22.35
N SER A 547 -12.85 3.93 -23.03
CA SER A 547 -12.91 5.07 -23.93
C SER A 547 -12.65 6.39 -23.19
N GLU A 548 -13.13 6.51 -21.95
CA GLU A 548 -12.90 7.64 -21.04
C GLU A 548 -11.41 7.83 -20.70
N VAL A 549 -10.67 6.72 -20.65
CA VAL A 549 -9.24 6.70 -20.33
C VAL A 549 -8.39 6.97 -21.58
N ILE A 550 -8.81 6.41 -22.72
CA ILE A 550 -8.01 6.38 -23.95
C ILE A 550 -8.19 7.64 -24.80
N PHE A 551 -9.41 8.16 -24.90
CA PHE A 551 -9.71 9.29 -25.78
C PHE A 551 -9.70 10.61 -25.03
N CYS A 552 -9.28 11.66 -25.71
CA CYS A 552 -9.35 13.04 -25.25
C CYS A 552 -10.42 13.78 -26.05
N ASP A 553 -11.01 14.80 -25.45
CA ASP A 553 -11.78 15.80 -26.18
C ASP A 553 -10.85 16.76 -26.95
N ASP A 554 -11.42 17.61 -27.79
CA ASP A 554 -10.70 18.57 -28.63
C ASP A 554 -10.00 19.68 -27.81
N ASP A 555 -10.60 20.04 -26.69
CA ASP A 555 -10.15 21.02 -25.71
C ASP A 555 -9.38 20.41 -24.52
N GLU A 556 -9.01 19.14 -24.63
CA GLU A 556 -8.31 18.37 -23.61
C GLU A 556 -7.04 17.70 -24.16
N VAL A 557 -5.98 17.64 -23.36
CA VAL A 557 -4.85 16.77 -23.62
C VAL A 557 -4.48 15.95 -22.38
N LYS A 558 -4.29 14.65 -22.59
CA LYS A 558 -3.79 13.70 -21.59
C LYS A 558 -2.40 13.20 -21.98
N VAL A 559 -1.43 13.27 -21.06
CA VAL A 559 -0.04 12.89 -21.33
C VAL A 559 0.51 11.96 -20.25
N ILE A 560 1.09 10.85 -20.68
CA ILE A 560 1.80 9.90 -19.82
C ILE A 560 3.29 10.20 -19.82
N TYR A 561 3.85 10.31 -18.63
CA TYR A 561 5.27 10.32 -18.34
C TYR A 561 5.56 9.03 -17.57
N GLN A 562 6.41 8.16 -18.10
CA GLN A 562 6.83 6.97 -17.37
C GLN A 562 8.34 6.79 -17.47
N GLY A 563 8.96 6.35 -16.37
CA GLY A 563 10.40 6.13 -16.36
C GLY A 563 10.92 5.83 -14.97
N THR A 564 12.20 6.14 -14.77
CA THR A 564 12.91 5.82 -13.53
C THR A 564 13.64 7.06 -13.02
N LEU A 565 13.44 7.41 -11.75
CA LEU A 565 14.17 8.48 -11.07
C LEU A 565 15.44 7.92 -10.45
N LYS A 566 16.58 8.54 -10.75
CA LYS A 566 17.85 8.18 -10.12
C LYS A 566 18.00 8.85 -8.76
N PRO A 567 18.72 8.24 -7.82
CA PRO A 567 19.06 8.87 -6.55
C PRO A 567 19.66 10.27 -6.75
N SER A 568 19.28 11.23 -5.91
CA SER A 568 19.67 12.66 -5.97
C SER A 568 19.32 13.43 -7.24
N GLN A 569 18.68 12.79 -8.23
CA GLN A 569 18.21 13.48 -9.41
C GLN A 569 17.03 14.37 -9.03
N HIS A 570 17.18 15.67 -9.26
CA HIS A 570 16.04 16.55 -9.33
C HIS A 570 15.61 16.60 -10.80
N MET A 571 14.38 16.19 -11.07
CA MET A 571 13.83 16.16 -12.41
C MET A 571 12.82 17.30 -12.56
N ARG A 572 12.90 18.03 -13.67
CA ARG A 572 11.83 18.92 -14.11
C ARG A 572 11.02 18.22 -15.19
N ALA A 573 9.73 18.07 -14.95
CA ALA A 573 8.75 17.56 -15.90
C ALA A 573 7.84 18.71 -16.38
N PRO A 574 8.02 19.23 -17.61
CA PRO A 574 7.13 20.23 -18.17
C PRO A 574 5.70 19.71 -18.28
N ILE A 575 4.71 20.52 -17.92
CA ILE A 575 3.31 20.27 -18.26
C ILE A 575 3.11 20.82 -19.68
N PRO A 576 2.64 20.02 -20.66
CA PRO A 576 2.53 20.48 -22.04
C PRO A 576 1.55 21.64 -22.10
N PHE A 577 1.99 22.76 -22.65
CA PHE A 577 1.24 24.01 -22.67
C PHE A 577 1.45 24.73 -24.01
N PRO A 578 0.41 25.30 -24.65
CA PRO A 578 0.57 25.90 -25.99
C PRO A 578 1.38 27.21 -25.94
N ASP A 579 1.90 27.64 -27.09
CA ASP A 579 2.60 28.94 -27.22
C ASP A 579 1.64 30.13 -27.39
N VAL A 580 0.35 29.86 -27.55
CA VAL A 580 -0.71 30.86 -27.57
C VAL A 580 -1.35 30.99 -26.19
N PRO A 581 -1.87 32.17 -25.81
CA PRO A 581 -2.59 32.33 -24.55
C PRO A 581 -3.79 31.38 -24.45
N MET A 582 -3.90 30.68 -23.31
CA MET A 582 -5.06 29.84 -23.02
C MET A 582 -6.33 30.70 -22.94
N ARG A 583 -7.41 30.23 -23.56
CA ARG A 583 -8.74 30.85 -23.49
C ARG A 583 -9.53 30.21 -22.35
N GLY A 584 -10.23 31.03 -21.55
CA GLY A 584 -11.01 30.56 -20.41
C GLY A 584 -10.16 30.07 -19.23
N CYS A 585 -10.85 29.40 -18.30
CA CYS A 585 -10.19 28.75 -17.16
C CYS A 585 -9.49 27.47 -17.59
N VAL A 586 -8.37 27.15 -16.95
CA VAL A 586 -7.58 25.95 -17.25
C VAL A 586 -7.76 24.95 -16.12
N ASN A 587 -8.27 23.76 -16.44
CA ASN A 587 -8.28 22.66 -15.49
C ASN A 587 -7.01 21.82 -15.65
N LEU A 588 -6.33 21.56 -14.52
CA LEU A 588 -5.16 20.71 -14.47
C LEU A 588 -5.43 19.58 -13.47
N ARG A 589 -5.42 18.36 -13.97
CA ARG A 589 -5.40 17.13 -13.17
C ARG A 589 -4.05 16.46 -13.30
N ALA A 590 -3.47 16.03 -12.19
CA ALA A 590 -2.22 15.29 -12.19
C ALA A 590 -2.29 14.11 -11.21
N THR A 591 -1.80 12.95 -11.65
CA THR A 591 -1.63 11.76 -10.83
C THR A 591 -0.19 11.29 -10.91
N PHE A 592 0.44 11.12 -9.76
CA PHE A 592 1.79 10.61 -9.60
C PHE A 592 1.71 9.26 -8.87
N CYS A 593 2.23 8.20 -9.47
CA CYS A 593 2.36 6.88 -8.85
C CYS A 593 3.82 6.43 -8.92
N PHE A 594 4.32 5.82 -7.86
CA PHE A 594 5.63 5.15 -7.84
C PHE A 594 5.55 3.88 -7.00
N SER A 595 6.50 2.96 -7.21
CA SER A 595 6.63 1.77 -6.38
C SER A 595 7.79 1.94 -5.41
N SER A 596 7.63 1.54 -4.14
CA SER A 596 8.63 1.78 -3.09
C SER A 596 8.92 0.48 -2.35
N PRO A 597 10.20 0.12 -2.14
CA PRO A 597 10.58 -0.79 -1.06
C PRO A 597 9.99 -0.33 0.29
N VAL A 598 9.72 -1.26 1.20
CA VAL A 598 9.11 -0.95 2.51
C VAL A 598 9.93 -1.52 3.67
N ASP A 599 9.78 -0.96 4.87
CA ASP A 599 10.36 -1.48 6.12
C ASP A 599 9.22 -1.85 7.10
N ALA A 600 8.81 -3.12 7.09
CA ALA A 600 7.69 -3.61 7.89
C ALA A 600 7.95 -3.56 9.40
N GLU A 601 9.21 -3.62 9.80
CA GLU A 601 9.70 -3.40 11.17
C GLU A 601 9.60 -1.92 11.59
N HIS A 602 9.46 -0.98 10.64
CA HIS A 602 9.36 0.46 10.85
C HIS A 602 8.06 1.07 10.27
N PRO A 603 6.85 0.65 10.70
CA PRO A 603 5.56 1.13 10.17
C PRO A 603 5.37 2.65 10.16
N LEU A 604 5.99 3.38 11.10
CA LEU A 604 5.96 4.85 11.07
C LEU A 604 6.62 5.42 9.80
N ASN A 605 7.69 4.76 9.36
CA ASN A 605 8.53 5.10 8.21
C ASN A 605 8.40 4.04 7.11
N TYR A 606 7.20 3.50 6.91
CA TYR A 606 6.97 2.27 6.16
C TYR A 606 7.56 2.27 4.75
N THR A 607 7.34 3.31 3.93
CA THR A 607 7.94 3.41 2.59
C THR A 607 9.36 3.94 2.65
N ARG A 608 10.29 3.32 1.94
CA ARG A 608 11.70 3.76 1.84
C ARG A 608 11.86 4.93 0.87
N SER A 609 11.00 5.02 -0.14
CA SER A 609 11.07 6.04 -1.20
C SER A 609 10.01 7.12 -1.01
N GLY A 610 10.39 8.36 -1.31
CA GLY A 610 9.48 9.50 -1.25
C GLY A 610 9.79 10.60 -2.26
N LEU A 611 8.75 11.31 -2.69
CA LEU A 611 8.81 12.37 -3.68
C LEU A 611 8.34 13.69 -3.11
N GLU A 612 9.14 14.74 -3.29
CA GLU A 612 8.67 16.11 -3.15
C GLU A 612 8.42 16.70 -4.52
N VAL A 613 7.15 16.97 -4.80
CA VAL A 613 6.68 17.48 -6.09
C VAL A 613 6.21 18.92 -5.92
N THR A 614 6.94 19.85 -6.53
CA THR A 614 6.61 21.28 -6.52
C THR A 614 6.17 21.72 -7.90
N MET A 615 4.93 22.19 -8.04
CA MET A 615 4.46 22.79 -9.29
C MET A 615 4.97 24.23 -9.40
N ARG A 616 5.45 24.61 -10.57
CA ARG A 616 5.70 26.01 -10.95
C ARG A 616 4.65 26.46 -11.95
N LYS A 617 4.13 27.68 -11.78
CA LYS A 617 3.18 28.29 -12.73
C LYS A 617 3.87 28.83 -14.02
N GLY A 618 5.20 29.00 -13.99
CA GLY A 618 6.03 29.43 -15.12
C GLY A 618 7.54 29.16 -14.89
N VAL A 619 8.35 29.18 -15.97
CA VAL A 619 9.76 28.73 -15.98
C VAL A 619 10.79 29.84 -15.67
N SER A 620 10.39 31.11 -15.49
CA SER A 620 11.36 32.16 -15.16
C SER A 620 11.93 31.95 -13.75
N ASP A 621 13.18 31.46 -13.69
CA ASP A 621 13.90 31.09 -12.46
C ASP A 621 14.10 32.24 -11.46
N SER A 622 13.73 33.48 -11.80
CA SER A 622 13.90 34.68 -10.98
C SER A 622 12.66 35.12 -10.17
N SER A 623 11.46 34.52 -10.36
CA SER A 623 10.24 34.99 -9.66
C SER A 623 9.14 33.92 -9.46
N GLY A 624 9.38 32.95 -8.56
CA GLY A 624 8.60 32.86 -7.32
C GLY A 624 7.10 32.53 -7.29
N LEU A 625 6.49 31.87 -8.28
CA LEU A 625 5.12 31.34 -8.12
C LEU A 625 5.10 29.81 -8.13
N THR A 626 5.48 29.22 -7.01
CA THR A 626 5.22 27.80 -6.73
C THR A 626 3.76 27.61 -6.32
N PHE A 627 3.20 26.47 -6.69
CA PHE A 627 1.86 26.06 -6.29
C PHE A 627 1.94 24.65 -5.69
N PRO A 628 1.46 24.43 -4.45
CA PRO A 628 1.52 23.11 -3.84
C PRO A 628 0.33 22.27 -4.34
N LEU A 629 0.39 21.80 -5.60
CA LEU A 629 -0.72 21.08 -6.24
C LEU A 629 -1.14 19.84 -5.43
N PHE A 630 -0.17 19.08 -4.93
CA PHE A 630 -0.39 17.87 -4.12
C PHE A 630 -0.48 18.16 -2.62
N ASN A 631 -0.89 19.37 -2.22
CA ASN A 631 -1.04 19.68 -0.80
C ASN A 631 -2.15 18.83 -0.17
N LEU A 632 -1.83 18.22 0.97
CA LEU A 632 -2.64 17.23 1.63
C LEU A 632 -3.76 17.76 2.52
N LYS A 633 -4.02 19.08 2.50
CA LYS A 633 -5.11 19.66 3.28
C LYS A 633 -6.48 19.02 3.01
N ASN A 634 -6.64 18.41 1.84
CA ASN A 634 -7.86 17.69 1.42
C ASN A 634 -7.70 16.15 1.41
N VAL A 635 -6.52 15.63 1.79
CA VAL A 635 -6.23 14.18 1.83
C VAL A 635 -6.29 13.65 3.26
N TYR A 636 -5.76 14.40 4.24
CA TYR A 636 -5.92 14.05 5.67
C TYR A 636 -7.05 14.87 6.27
N ALA A 637 -7.89 14.20 7.07
CA ALA A 637 -9.04 14.82 7.73
C ALA A 637 -8.62 15.71 8.91
N ASP A 638 -7.48 15.43 9.56
CA ASP A 638 -6.96 16.17 10.71
C ASP A 638 -5.57 16.77 10.42
N GLU A 639 -5.35 18.00 10.89
CA GLU A 639 -4.04 18.67 10.93
C GLU A 639 -3.01 17.88 11.78
N ASN A 640 -3.44 16.98 12.68
CA ASN A 640 -2.55 16.02 13.38
C ASN A 640 -1.91 14.98 12.46
N GLU A 641 -2.65 14.53 11.45
CA GLU A 641 -2.18 13.51 10.50
C GLU A 641 -1.31 14.13 9.40
N GLN A 642 -1.42 15.45 9.23
CA GLN A 642 -0.47 16.27 8.47
C GLN A 642 0.87 16.34 9.22
N ARG A 643 1.68 15.27 9.11
CA ARG A 643 3.12 15.46 9.27
C ARG A 643 3.54 16.43 8.16
N VAL A 644 4.36 17.43 8.48
CA VAL A 644 4.82 18.46 7.53
C VAL A 644 5.39 17.84 6.24
N ASP A 645 5.83 16.57 6.31
CA ASP A 645 6.42 15.80 5.23
C ASP A 645 5.67 14.49 4.88
N ALA A 646 4.47 14.21 5.42
CA ALA A 646 3.79 12.90 5.21
C ALA A 646 3.56 12.54 3.73
N HIS A 647 3.08 13.50 2.93
CA HIS A 647 2.81 13.30 1.49
C HIS A 647 4.02 12.80 0.73
N LYS A 648 5.22 13.19 1.18
CA LYS A 648 6.44 12.84 0.48
C LYS A 648 6.55 11.32 0.37
N TRP A 649 6.03 10.60 1.35
CA TRP A 649 6.19 9.17 1.47
C TRP A 649 4.99 8.38 0.91
N GLU A 650 3.93 9.05 0.43
CA GLU A 650 2.77 8.40 -0.18
C GLU A 650 3.10 7.97 -1.62
N THR A 651 2.91 6.69 -1.94
CA THR A 651 3.22 6.11 -3.27
C THR A 651 2.28 6.57 -4.37
N THR A 652 1.16 7.18 -4.01
CA THR A 652 0.14 7.69 -4.94
C THR A 652 -0.30 9.09 -4.52
N LEU A 653 -0.16 10.05 -5.43
CA LEU A 653 -0.60 11.43 -5.27
C LEU A 653 -1.53 11.76 -6.43
N ARG A 654 -2.74 12.26 -6.14
CA ARG A 654 -3.64 12.79 -7.17
C ARG A 654 -4.24 14.11 -6.73
N SER A 655 -4.32 15.05 -7.66
CA SER A 655 -4.92 16.36 -7.42
C SER A 655 -5.48 16.96 -8.70
N GLU A 656 -6.47 17.83 -8.55
CA GLU A 656 -7.11 18.57 -9.63
C GLU A 656 -7.34 20.01 -9.18
N HIS A 657 -7.06 20.96 -10.07
CA HIS A 657 -7.24 22.38 -9.78
C HIS A 657 -7.62 23.19 -11.02
N LYS A 658 -8.63 24.05 -10.86
CA LYS A 658 -9.06 25.00 -11.89
C LYS A 658 -8.35 26.34 -11.68
N PHE A 659 -7.46 26.68 -12.61
CA PHE A 659 -6.72 27.94 -12.64
C PHE A 659 -7.49 29.00 -13.43
N LYS A 660 -7.41 30.25 -12.97
CA LYS A 660 -7.97 31.39 -13.72
C LYS A 660 -7.17 31.66 -14.99
N PRO A 661 -7.77 32.36 -15.98
CA PRO A 661 -7.05 32.78 -17.18
C PRO A 661 -5.73 33.49 -16.84
N ASN A 662 -4.67 33.20 -17.59
CA ASN A 662 -3.33 33.77 -17.45
C ASN A 662 -2.58 33.46 -16.14
N GLU A 663 -3.09 32.58 -15.26
CA GLU A 663 -2.32 32.14 -14.09
C GLU A 663 -1.17 31.18 -14.44
N LEU A 664 -1.29 30.46 -15.56
CA LEU A 664 -0.29 29.52 -16.06
C LEU A 664 0.33 30.06 -17.35
N THR A 665 1.64 29.83 -17.53
CA THR A 665 2.37 30.27 -18.74
C THR A 665 3.16 29.13 -19.37
N ASN A 666 4.10 28.56 -18.64
CA ASN A 666 4.82 27.35 -19.01
C ASN A 666 4.98 26.52 -17.74
N PRO A 667 3.90 25.88 -17.27
CA PRO A 667 3.92 25.20 -15.99
C PRO A 667 4.77 23.93 -16.04
N CYS A 668 5.33 23.54 -14.89
CA CYS A 668 6.12 22.32 -14.77
C CYS A 668 6.09 21.78 -13.34
N PHE A 669 6.48 20.52 -13.17
CA PHE A 669 6.76 19.92 -11.87
C PHE A 669 8.28 19.80 -11.67
N ASP A 670 8.78 20.33 -10.56
CA ASP A 670 10.08 19.96 -10.01
C ASP A 670 9.88 18.80 -9.05
N ILE A 671 10.56 17.68 -9.30
CA ILE A 671 10.41 16.41 -8.59
C ILE A 671 11.74 16.05 -7.97
N ILE A 672 11.72 15.78 -6.67
CA ILE A 672 12.90 15.40 -5.89
C ILE A 672 12.64 14.05 -5.26
N TYR A 673 13.50 13.09 -5.59
CA TYR A 673 13.50 11.77 -4.99
C TYR A 673 14.34 11.74 -3.72
N TYR A 674 13.71 11.31 -2.63
CA TYR A 674 14.36 10.95 -1.38
C TYR A 674 14.20 9.47 -1.13
N GLY A 675 15.18 8.88 -0.46
CA GLY A 675 14.90 7.68 0.30
C GLY A 675 15.41 7.74 1.73
N ARG A 676 15.07 6.69 2.46
CA ARG A 676 15.44 6.42 3.85
C ARG A 676 15.56 4.91 4.01
N ASP A 677 16.27 4.48 5.02
CA ASP A 677 16.40 3.07 5.37
C ASP A 677 16.11 2.90 6.85
N CYS A 678 15.07 2.15 7.21
CA CYS A 678 14.66 1.98 8.60
C CYS A 678 14.36 3.32 9.33
N GLY A 679 13.96 4.35 8.57
CA GLY A 679 13.77 5.72 9.08
C GLY A 679 15.05 6.56 9.17
N MET A 680 16.22 5.98 8.92
CA MET A 680 17.53 6.63 8.93
C MET A 680 17.84 7.33 7.60
N PRO A 681 18.75 8.31 7.58
CA PRO A 681 19.37 8.77 6.35
C PRO A 681 20.10 7.60 5.69
N ILE A 682 20.00 7.54 4.37
CA ILE A 682 20.72 6.59 3.53
C ILE A 682 21.55 7.40 2.54
N ASP A 683 22.74 6.88 2.22
CA ASP A 683 23.61 7.49 1.23
C ASP A 683 22.99 7.41 -0.16
N VAL A 684 23.23 8.45 -0.96
CA VAL A 684 22.65 8.56 -2.31
C VAL A 684 23.03 7.37 -3.18
N ASP A 685 24.26 6.87 -3.03
CA ASP A 685 24.78 5.77 -3.84
C ASP A 685 24.16 4.41 -3.49
N GLU A 686 23.50 4.31 -2.33
CA GLU A 686 22.82 3.09 -1.86
C GLU A 686 21.31 3.09 -2.17
N LEU A 687 20.77 4.22 -2.64
CA LEU A 687 19.37 4.31 -3.04
C LEU A 687 19.12 3.57 -4.35
N GLU A 688 18.07 2.77 -4.37
CA GLU A 688 17.62 2.12 -5.60
C GLU A 688 16.98 3.14 -6.54
N GLU A 689 17.10 2.84 -7.84
CA GLU A 689 16.36 3.52 -8.90
C GLU A 689 14.84 3.38 -8.67
N LEU A 690 14.09 4.48 -8.84
CA LEU A 690 12.66 4.53 -8.49
C LEU A 690 11.78 4.56 -9.74
N PRO A 691 11.04 3.48 -10.06
CA PRO A 691 10.03 3.49 -11.11
C PRO A 691 8.92 4.48 -10.79
N TYR A 692 8.56 5.33 -11.76
CA TYR A 692 7.52 6.33 -11.60
C TYR A 692 6.63 6.45 -12.83
N VAL A 693 5.40 6.89 -12.59
CA VAL A 693 4.46 7.34 -13.61
C VAL A 693 3.82 8.66 -13.17
N LEU A 694 3.79 9.62 -14.07
CA LEU A 694 3.03 10.86 -13.96
C LEU A 694 2.04 10.94 -15.13
N VAL A 695 0.75 11.03 -14.82
CA VAL A 695 -0.31 11.29 -15.80
C VAL A 695 -0.79 12.73 -15.59
N VAL A 696 -0.78 13.52 -16.65
CA VAL A 696 -1.23 14.92 -16.64
C VAL A 696 -2.36 15.11 -17.63
N THR A 697 -3.46 15.69 -17.17
CA THR A 697 -4.56 16.15 -18.01
C THR A 697 -4.69 17.66 -17.90
N LEU A 698 -4.69 18.33 -19.04
CA LEU A 698 -4.90 19.76 -19.15
C LEU A 698 -6.10 20.00 -20.06
N SER A 699 -7.12 20.72 -19.59
CA SER A 699 -8.28 21.09 -20.40
C SER A 699 -8.64 22.56 -20.26
N ALA A 700 -9.23 23.11 -21.33
CA ALA A 700 -9.69 24.49 -21.39
C ALA A 700 -10.89 24.62 -22.34
N GLU A 701 -12.11 24.61 -21.79
CA GLU A 701 -13.40 24.60 -22.52
C GLU A 701 -13.52 25.62 -23.66
N GLU A 702 -12.86 26.78 -23.54
CA GLU A 702 -12.89 27.84 -24.56
C GLU A 702 -11.82 27.66 -25.67
N MET A 703 -11.13 26.52 -25.71
CA MET A 703 -9.99 26.23 -26.59
C MET A 703 -10.07 24.85 -27.26
N PRO A 704 -10.99 24.64 -28.22
CA PRO A 704 -11.22 23.36 -28.91
C PRO A 704 -10.08 22.93 -29.85
N ASP A 705 -9.00 23.68 -29.93
CA ASP A 705 -7.79 23.33 -30.69
C ASP A 705 -6.61 22.96 -29.78
N LEU A 706 -6.84 22.87 -28.46
CA LEU A 706 -5.79 22.64 -27.47
C LEU A 706 -4.98 21.37 -27.79
N TYR A 707 -5.65 20.25 -28.04
CA TYR A 707 -4.99 18.98 -28.33
C TYR A 707 -4.02 19.10 -29.51
N ASN A 708 -4.49 19.69 -30.61
CA ASN A 708 -3.71 19.84 -31.84
C ASN A 708 -2.54 20.83 -31.66
N LEU A 709 -2.75 21.93 -30.93
CA LEU A 709 -1.70 22.90 -30.63
C LEU A 709 -0.58 22.28 -29.80
N ILE A 710 -0.91 21.45 -28.82
CA ILE A 710 0.07 20.71 -28.03
C ILE A 710 0.86 19.73 -28.90
N ARG A 711 0.19 18.95 -29.76
CA ARG A 711 0.87 18.03 -30.68
C ARG A 711 1.79 18.73 -31.67
N GLN A 712 1.40 19.90 -32.17
CA GLN A 712 2.24 20.69 -33.08
C GLN A 712 3.50 21.21 -32.40
N LYS A 713 3.38 21.67 -31.15
CA LYS A 713 4.52 22.17 -30.35
C LYS A 713 5.46 21.07 -29.89
N TYR A 714 4.91 19.96 -29.37
CA TYR A 714 5.68 18.88 -28.77
C TYR A 714 5.67 17.63 -29.65
N GLN A 715 6.51 17.64 -30.70
CA GLN A 715 6.56 16.56 -31.71
C GLN A 715 6.95 15.18 -31.15
N THR A 716 7.57 15.12 -29.97
CA THR A 716 7.91 13.84 -29.32
C THR A 716 6.69 13.18 -28.68
N LEU A 717 5.63 13.94 -28.36
CA LEU A 717 4.38 13.40 -27.82
C LEU A 717 3.58 12.76 -28.95
N GLN A 718 3.37 11.44 -28.84
CA GLN A 718 2.72 10.66 -29.89
C GLN A 718 1.37 10.11 -29.40
N PRO A 719 0.30 10.20 -30.19
CA PRO A 719 -0.96 9.53 -29.89
C PRO A 719 -0.76 8.01 -29.81
N ILE A 720 -1.12 7.43 -28.67
CA ILE A 720 -1.00 5.99 -28.46
C ILE A 720 -2.06 5.27 -29.28
N GLN A 721 -1.67 4.46 -30.25
CA GLN A 721 -2.61 3.78 -31.16
C GLN A 721 -3.31 2.60 -30.48
N VAL A 722 -4.58 2.33 -30.83
CA VAL A 722 -5.27 1.09 -30.45
C VAL A 722 -4.77 -0.07 -31.32
N GLN A 723 -4.67 -1.27 -30.75
CA GLN A 723 -4.44 -2.49 -31.51
C GLN A 723 -5.62 -2.76 -32.48
N GLN A 724 -5.33 -2.94 -33.77
CA GLN A 724 -6.34 -3.05 -34.85
C GLN A 724 -7.34 -4.21 -34.69
N GLN A 725 -7.10 -5.14 -33.77
CA GLN A 725 -7.96 -6.31 -33.54
C GLN A 725 -9.05 -6.09 -32.46
N ILE A 726 -9.12 -4.91 -31.82
CA ILE A 726 -10.05 -4.65 -30.72
C ILE A 726 -11.08 -3.60 -31.12
N MET A 727 -12.34 -4.02 -31.22
CA MET A 727 -13.46 -3.06 -31.23
C MET A 727 -13.74 -2.62 -29.79
N LEU A 728 -13.32 -1.41 -29.43
CA LEU A 728 -13.84 -0.74 -28.24
C LEU A 728 -15.34 -0.50 -28.50
N ARG A 729 -16.22 -1.03 -27.64
CA ARG A 729 -17.64 -0.69 -27.69
C ARG A 729 -17.77 0.78 -27.30
N THR A 730 -18.08 1.64 -28.28
CA THR A 730 -18.46 3.04 -28.07
C THR A 730 -19.90 3.18 -27.64
#